data_AF-A0A6S7BQ40-F1
#
_entry.id   AF-A0A6S7BQ40-F1
#
_cell.length_a   1.000
_cell.length_b   1.000
_cell.length_c   1.000
_cell.angle_alpha   90.00
_cell.angle_beta   90.00
_cell.angle_gamma   90.00
#
_symmetry.space_group_name_H-M   'P 1'
#
loop_
_entity.id
_entity.type
_entity.pdbx_description
1 polymer ?
#
loop_
_entity_poly.entity_id
_entity_poly.type
_entity_poly.pdbx_seq_one_letter_code
_entity_poly.pdbx_strand_id
1 'polypeptide(L)'
;MELRHLRYFIAVAETGSLTEAAKRRLGFLRMSGRLLEALRIVPGTLWQHLGAQFNVEAPDLASLRALYRRGNTLFEHQQLACQALGFRWMTEHQRRYLVSMLREELERTIERDRLLLFARRWLYEHRLIIVHERMLRKMIAASVQQFETELAASIQTSVGAALLERWRASLTGEHGSGLTVQTWLWAAPAKHSTRRIEEVLKRIKLLYSLDVQNHLIDRPAAQLRRYARRLACRAPAAGARIKEPGRTIEVACFLRYCLLSATDQLILMVRRRVADLWRHARANADQSAPHWAELFQQLLAELGRLVADQQITDAQARQRLADLVTLHEQRRPPSKSQITRDRLIEAIRPVRGLLRELVKQPWQASGAHPVTEAMTVLCHLYERQARILPDRIRPDLGSVWRDAITGLDRERAFRALEVGTLLGLRRALRNGSVWIEHSLSFRSREQLFIPEQRWATESGRHYSRLSLPSSSAQFLAPVLERLKSGLQSVAAAAEAGKLRIDDDLHLKALEAEDEDPEVIKLRASLNHRIGEAQLPELILAIDAQVRFSWIMLGREPRSPDELLMVYAGILAHGTALSAAECARMIPQLSASSIRQAMRWAADERRLGEACAAVLDFMHRHPIAATWGRDDLASSDMMSMETSKRVWQARVDPRRQTPSVGIYTHVSERWGIFCSATIILSGELTIVLAGGEESQAA
;
A
#
# COMPACT_ATOMS: atom_id res chain seq x y z
N MET A 1 44.10 -2.54 17.01
CA MET A 1 44.02 -3.11 18.37
C MET A 1 44.66 -4.49 18.32
N GLU A 2 45.98 -4.46 18.37
CA GLU A 2 46.90 -5.36 17.69
C GLU A 2 47.59 -6.35 18.64
N LEU A 3 47.93 -7.53 18.10
CA LEU A 3 49.06 -8.43 18.40
C LEU A 3 49.31 -8.92 19.85
N ARG A 4 49.01 -8.13 20.90
CA ARG A 4 49.06 -8.57 22.30
C ARG A 4 48.02 -9.64 22.64
N HIS A 5 46.82 -9.55 22.04
CA HIS A 5 45.78 -10.57 22.23
C HIS A 5 46.09 -11.90 21.53
N LEU A 6 46.88 -11.86 20.44
CA LEU A 6 47.31 -13.05 19.69
C LEU A 6 48.43 -13.82 20.41
N ARG A 7 49.37 -13.09 21.05
CA ARG A 7 50.39 -13.71 21.92
C ARG A 7 49.80 -14.33 23.19
N TYR A 8 48.74 -13.75 23.75
CA TYR A 8 47.99 -14.37 24.85
C TYR A 8 47.22 -15.63 24.40
N PHE A 9 46.72 -15.64 23.15
CA PHE A 9 46.07 -16.80 22.54
C PHE A 9 47.00 -18.00 22.34
N ILE A 10 48.29 -17.74 22.11
CA ILE A 10 49.33 -18.77 21.97
C ILE A 10 49.78 -19.27 23.36
N ALA A 11 49.95 -18.38 24.35
CA ALA A 11 50.34 -18.77 25.71
C ALA A 11 49.27 -19.59 26.45
N VAL A 12 47.98 -19.42 26.11
CA VAL A 12 46.88 -20.22 26.69
C VAL A 12 46.67 -21.54 25.93
N ALA A 13 47.15 -21.65 24.68
CA ALA A 13 47.03 -22.86 23.84
C ALA A 13 47.83 -24.07 24.34
N GLU A 14 48.80 -23.88 25.22
CA GLU A 14 49.61 -24.97 25.82
C GLU A 14 48.85 -25.77 26.89
N THR A 15 47.61 -25.40 27.23
CA THR A 15 46.73 -26.14 28.16
C THR A 15 45.50 -26.70 27.41
N GLY A 16 45.71 -27.78 26.67
CA GLY A 16 44.85 -28.27 25.57
C GLY A 16 43.35 -28.49 25.80
N SER A 17 42.82 -28.53 27.04
CA SER A 17 41.38 -28.70 27.29
C SER A 17 40.60 -27.39 27.50
N LEU A 18 41.28 -26.31 27.91
CA LEU A 18 40.63 -25.02 28.25
C LEU A 18 40.37 -24.14 27.01
N THR A 19 41.17 -24.28 25.96
CA THR A 19 41.09 -23.44 24.74
C THR A 19 39.91 -23.74 23.83
N GLU A 20 39.51 -25.00 23.70
CA GLU A 20 38.31 -25.35 22.91
C GLU A 20 37.04 -24.74 23.51
N ALA A 21 36.97 -24.69 24.83
CA ALA A 21 35.82 -24.18 25.55
C ALA A 21 35.69 -22.65 25.35
N ALA A 22 36.81 -21.93 25.30
CA ALA A 22 36.87 -20.49 24.99
C ALA A 22 36.56 -20.18 23.52
N LYS A 23 37.10 -20.94 22.55
CA LYS A 23 36.81 -20.79 21.11
C LYS A 23 35.30 -20.95 20.80
N ARG A 24 34.64 -21.89 21.49
CA ARG A 24 33.19 -22.09 21.35
C ARG A 24 32.34 -20.98 21.93
N ARG A 25 32.77 -20.41 23.05
CA ARG A 25 32.14 -19.22 23.62
C ARG A 25 32.19 -18.07 22.62
N LEU A 26 33.33 -17.90 21.95
CA LEU A 26 33.51 -16.92 20.90
C LEU A 26 32.57 -17.18 19.71
N GLY A 27 32.56 -18.40 19.16
CA GLY A 27 31.69 -18.77 18.05
C GLY A 27 30.20 -18.62 18.39
N PHE A 28 29.78 -19.14 19.55
CA PHE A 28 28.40 -19.07 20.00
C PHE A 28 27.94 -17.63 20.26
N LEU A 29 28.77 -16.79 20.89
CA LEU A 29 28.47 -15.38 21.11
C LEU A 29 28.39 -14.61 19.79
N ARG A 30 29.29 -14.89 18.85
CA ARG A 30 29.27 -14.29 17.50
C ARG A 30 28.00 -14.65 16.73
N MET A 31 27.55 -15.91 16.79
CA MET A 31 26.37 -16.36 16.03
C MET A 31 25.05 -15.98 16.70
N SER A 32 24.98 -16.04 18.03
CA SER A 32 23.71 -15.93 18.76
C SER A 32 23.54 -14.63 19.55
N GLY A 33 24.60 -13.87 19.77
CA GLY A 33 24.60 -12.72 20.69
C GLY A 33 24.40 -13.10 22.16
N ARG A 34 24.39 -14.40 22.51
CA ARG A 34 24.15 -14.92 23.86
C ARG A 34 25.38 -15.61 24.43
N LEU A 35 25.44 -15.69 25.76
CA LEU A 35 26.41 -16.52 26.47
C LEU A 35 25.90 -17.97 26.55
N LEU A 36 26.81 -18.92 26.38
CA LEU A 36 26.52 -20.35 26.53
C LEU A 36 26.36 -20.68 28.04
N GLU A 37 25.38 -21.42 28.51
CA GLU A 37 25.32 -21.78 29.95
C GLU A 37 26.07 -23.09 30.21
N ALA A 38 26.64 -23.25 31.41
CA ALA A 38 27.38 -24.46 31.79
C ALA A 38 26.48 -25.72 31.90
N LEU A 39 25.16 -25.54 31.91
CA LEU A 39 24.17 -26.61 32.02
C LEU A 39 23.72 -27.18 30.67
N ARG A 40 24.17 -26.62 29.54
CA ARG A 40 23.74 -27.09 28.21
C ARG A 40 24.57 -28.28 27.73
N ILE A 41 23.87 -29.32 27.28
CA ILE A 41 24.43 -30.45 26.53
C ILE A 41 24.69 -29.96 25.10
N VAL A 42 25.90 -30.17 24.59
CA VAL A 42 26.29 -29.84 23.22
C VAL A 42 26.33 -31.14 22.43
N PRO A 43 25.61 -31.29 21.30
CA PRO A 43 25.59 -32.53 20.53
C PRO A 43 26.99 -32.96 20.07
N GLY A 44 27.29 -34.27 20.17
CA GLY A 44 28.59 -34.88 19.80
C GLY A 44 29.09 -34.51 18.40
N THR A 45 28.16 -34.41 17.43
CA THR A 45 28.46 -33.99 16.05
C THR A 45 29.06 -32.59 15.95
N LEU A 46 28.66 -31.68 16.85
CA LEU A 46 29.18 -30.33 16.90
C LEU A 46 30.60 -30.29 17.50
N TRP A 47 30.92 -31.23 18.41
CA TRP A 47 32.29 -31.42 18.92
C TRP A 47 33.22 -31.91 17.82
N GLN A 48 32.79 -32.91 17.05
CA GLN A 48 33.56 -33.46 15.93
C GLN A 48 33.80 -32.41 14.82
N HIS A 49 32.76 -31.64 14.47
CA HIS A 49 32.90 -30.60 13.44
C HIS A 49 33.86 -29.48 13.85
N LEU A 50 33.84 -29.06 15.11
CA LEU A 50 34.75 -28.04 15.62
C LEU A 50 36.17 -28.57 15.78
N GLY A 51 36.34 -29.81 16.23
CA GLY A 51 37.64 -30.48 16.27
C GLY A 51 38.30 -30.51 14.88
N ALA A 52 37.52 -30.85 13.85
CA ALA A 52 37.98 -30.83 12.46
C ALA A 52 38.35 -29.41 11.97
N GLN A 53 37.56 -28.38 12.29
CA GLN A 53 37.86 -27.00 11.88
C GLN A 53 39.09 -26.40 12.55
N PHE A 54 39.40 -26.80 13.79
CA PHE A 54 40.52 -26.25 14.55
C PHE A 54 41.73 -27.17 14.64
N ASN A 55 41.69 -28.34 13.98
CA ASN A 55 42.70 -29.40 14.01
C ASN A 55 43.02 -29.87 15.44
N VAL A 56 41.98 -30.13 16.23
CA VAL A 56 42.06 -30.60 17.63
C VAL A 56 41.17 -31.82 17.82
N GLU A 57 41.59 -32.76 18.66
CA GLU A 57 40.84 -33.97 18.97
C GLU A 57 39.58 -33.64 19.79
N ALA A 58 38.40 -34.07 19.30
CA ALA A 58 37.12 -33.72 19.90
C ALA A 58 36.92 -34.48 21.23
N PRO A 59 36.76 -33.80 22.37
CA PRO A 59 36.62 -34.47 23.66
C PRO A 59 35.23 -35.10 23.84
N ASP A 60 35.20 -36.27 24.47
CA ASP A 60 33.97 -37.02 24.77
C ASP A 60 33.33 -36.52 26.07
N LEU A 61 32.47 -35.51 25.96
CA LEU A 61 31.88 -34.82 27.10
C LEU A 61 30.35 -34.80 27.03
N ALA A 62 29.71 -35.47 28.00
CA ALA A 62 28.25 -35.52 28.11
C ALA A 62 27.61 -34.17 28.52
N SER A 63 28.32 -33.30 29.26
CA SER A 63 27.84 -31.96 29.61
C SER A 63 28.97 -30.96 29.88
N LEU A 64 28.73 -29.68 29.61
CA LEU A 64 29.69 -28.59 29.89
C LEU A 64 30.02 -28.45 31.38
N ARG A 65 29.19 -28.97 32.28
CA ARG A 65 29.41 -28.95 33.73
C ARG A 65 30.66 -29.74 34.15
N ALA A 66 31.05 -30.75 33.37
CA ALA A 66 32.26 -31.54 33.61
C ALA A 66 33.55 -30.74 33.35
N LEU A 67 33.53 -29.79 32.41
CA LEU A 67 34.66 -28.87 32.10
C LEU A 67 34.79 -27.73 33.12
N TYR A 68 33.67 -27.25 33.68
CA TYR A 68 33.62 -26.06 34.54
C TYR A 68 33.33 -26.42 36.01
N ARG A 69 34.18 -27.26 36.63
CA ARG A 69 34.08 -27.61 38.06
C ARG A 69 34.27 -26.41 38.99
N ARG A 70 34.98 -25.36 38.55
CA ARG A 70 35.14 -24.07 39.27
C ARG A 70 34.35 -22.98 38.55
N GLY A 71 33.50 -22.24 39.26
CA GLY A 71 32.68 -21.16 38.66
C GLY A 71 33.50 -20.00 38.06
N ASN A 72 34.70 -19.73 38.57
CA ASN A 72 35.56 -18.64 38.10
C ASN A 72 36.08 -18.84 36.66
N THR A 73 36.43 -20.07 36.27
CA THR A 73 36.96 -20.33 34.91
C THR A 73 35.89 -20.15 33.84
N LEU A 74 34.62 -20.43 34.17
CA LEU A 74 33.48 -20.14 33.30
C LEU A 74 33.32 -18.64 33.07
N PHE A 75 33.41 -17.85 34.13
CA PHE A 75 33.27 -16.40 34.07
C PHE A 75 34.42 -15.75 33.30
N GLU A 76 35.66 -16.19 33.56
CA GLU A 76 36.86 -15.76 32.83
C GLU A 76 36.74 -16.03 31.32
N HIS A 77 36.29 -17.22 30.92
CA HIS A 77 36.09 -17.55 29.50
C HIS A 77 34.97 -16.73 28.85
N GLN A 78 33.90 -16.43 29.58
CA GLN A 78 32.84 -15.53 29.09
C GLN A 78 33.37 -14.11 28.92
N GLN A 79 34.12 -13.61 29.90
CA GLN A 79 34.70 -12.28 29.87
C GLN A 79 35.72 -12.13 28.73
N LEU A 80 36.54 -13.15 28.49
CA LEU A 80 37.51 -13.19 27.41
C LEU A 80 36.81 -13.19 26.04
N ALA A 81 35.74 -13.96 25.86
CA ALA A 81 34.94 -13.94 24.64
C ALA A 81 34.25 -12.58 24.40
N CYS A 82 33.75 -11.94 25.46
CA CYS A 82 33.18 -10.60 25.40
C CYS A 82 34.22 -9.55 24.99
N GLN A 83 35.41 -9.58 25.59
CA GLN A 83 36.50 -8.66 25.25
C GLN A 83 36.97 -8.82 23.80
N ALA A 84 37.13 -10.06 23.33
CA ALA A 84 37.61 -10.35 21.98
C ALA A 84 36.61 -9.93 20.88
N LEU A 85 35.30 -10.04 21.12
CA LEU A 85 34.25 -9.68 20.16
C LEU A 85 33.65 -8.27 20.39
N GLY A 86 34.10 -7.56 21.43
CA GLY A 86 33.57 -6.26 21.82
C GLY A 86 32.17 -6.28 22.43
N PHE A 87 31.66 -7.44 22.83
CA PHE A 87 30.33 -7.55 23.46
C PHE A 87 30.35 -7.09 24.93
N ARG A 88 29.33 -6.34 25.35
CA ARG A 88 29.22 -5.79 26.70
C ARG A 88 27.87 -6.12 27.34
N TRP A 89 27.83 -6.10 28.67
CA TRP A 89 26.57 -6.17 29.42
C TRP A 89 25.79 -4.86 29.26
N MET A 90 24.46 -4.97 29.21
CA MET A 90 23.59 -3.81 29.10
C MET A 90 23.61 -3.00 30.40
N THR A 91 24.00 -1.73 30.29
CA THR A 91 23.91 -0.75 31.38
C THR A 91 22.48 -0.22 31.55
N GLU A 92 22.18 0.42 32.68
CA GLU A 92 20.86 1.05 32.90
C GLU A 92 20.59 2.17 31.88
N HIS A 93 21.61 2.93 31.47
CA HIS A 93 21.46 3.94 30.43
C HIS A 93 21.07 3.32 29.07
N GLN A 94 21.74 2.24 28.66
CA GLN A 94 21.42 1.50 27.43
C GLN A 94 20.05 0.81 27.52
N ARG A 95 19.66 0.34 28.71
CA ARG A 95 18.32 -0.21 28.93
C ARG A 95 17.25 0.84 28.69
N ARG A 96 17.41 2.06 29.23
CA ARG A 96 16.50 3.18 28.99
C ARG A 96 16.46 3.57 27.51
N TYR A 97 17.61 3.57 26.84
CA TYR A 97 17.69 3.83 25.42
C TYR A 97 16.97 2.76 24.58
N LEU A 98 17.12 1.47 24.91
CA LEU A 98 16.34 0.40 24.28
C LEU A 98 14.83 0.58 24.50
N VAL A 99 14.39 0.98 25.69
CA VAL A 99 12.98 1.29 25.95
C VAL A 99 12.48 2.48 25.12
N SER A 100 13.31 3.51 24.94
CA SER A 100 13.01 4.63 24.04
C SER A 100 12.87 4.17 22.59
N MET A 101 13.78 3.34 22.11
CA MET A 101 13.71 2.77 20.76
C MET A 101 12.49 1.85 20.57
N LEU A 102 12.14 1.06 21.61
CA LEU A 102 10.91 0.26 21.59
C LEU A 102 9.66 1.13 21.54
N ARG A 103 9.67 2.32 22.15
CA ARG A 103 8.57 3.28 22.08
C ARG A 103 8.39 3.84 20.67
N GLU A 104 9.49 4.21 20.00
CA GLU A 104 9.45 4.62 18.58
C GLU A 104 8.89 3.49 17.71
N GLU A 105 9.31 2.24 17.94
CA GLU A 105 8.77 1.09 17.21
C GLU A 105 7.30 0.77 17.55
N LEU A 106 6.82 1.12 18.75
CA LEU A 106 5.42 0.92 19.17
C LEU A 106 4.43 1.77 18.37
N GLU A 107 4.87 2.93 17.87
CA GLU A 107 4.11 3.74 16.92
C GLU A 107 3.84 2.96 15.62
N ARG A 108 4.79 2.08 15.23
CA ARG A 108 4.73 1.27 13.99
C ARG A 108 4.10 -0.12 14.20
N THR A 109 4.40 -0.80 15.30
CA THR A 109 3.95 -2.18 15.59
C THR A 109 3.71 -2.45 17.09
N ILE A 110 2.68 -3.22 17.44
CA ILE A 110 2.44 -3.71 18.82
C ILE A 110 2.68 -5.23 18.91
N GLU A 111 3.10 -5.87 17.82
CA GLU A 111 3.33 -7.30 17.82
C GLU A 111 4.53 -7.64 18.71
N ARG A 112 4.25 -8.32 19.82
CA ARG A 112 5.25 -8.61 20.86
C ARG A 112 6.45 -9.38 20.31
N ASP A 113 6.23 -10.29 19.37
CA ASP A 113 7.30 -11.10 18.81
C ASP A 113 8.15 -10.31 17.82
N ARG A 114 7.59 -9.32 17.11
CA ARG A 114 8.39 -8.37 16.32
C ARG A 114 9.20 -7.43 17.18
N LEU A 115 8.61 -6.91 18.26
CA LEU A 115 9.33 -6.09 19.23
C LEU A 115 10.45 -6.90 19.89
N LEU A 116 10.24 -8.21 20.08
CA LEU A 116 11.27 -9.12 20.57
C LEU A 116 12.39 -9.33 19.56
N LEU A 117 12.06 -9.52 18.27
CA LEU A 117 13.05 -9.62 17.20
C LEU A 117 13.85 -8.33 17.06
N PHE A 118 13.15 -7.18 17.06
CA PHE A 118 13.75 -5.86 17.06
C PHE A 118 14.71 -5.68 18.24
N ALA A 119 14.27 -5.98 19.46
CA ALA A 119 15.12 -5.87 20.65
C ALA A 119 16.36 -6.76 20.56
N ARG A 120 16.24 -7.99 20.03
CA ARG A 120 17.38 -8.90 19.81
C ARG A 120 18.35 -8.35 18.79
N ARG A 121 17.84 -7.89 17.63
CA ARG A 121 18.64 -7.32 16.55
C ARG A 121 19.37 -6.07 17.05
N TRP A 122 18.65 -5.18 17.72
CA TRP A 122 19.19 -3.96 18.30
C TRP A 122 20.32 -4.24 19.30
N LEU A 123 20.11 -5.19 20.23
CA LEU A 123 21.15 -5.59 21.18
C LEU A 123 22.38 -6.16 20.45
N TYR A 124 22.18 -7.00 19.44
CA TYR A 124 23.27 -7.58 18.67
C TYR A 124 24.08 -6.53 17.90
N GLU A 125 23.41 -5.61 17.20
CA GLU A 125 24.03 -4.52 16.43
C GLU A 125 24.85 -3.58 17.33
N HIS A 126 24.37 -3.31 18.54
CA HIS A 126 25.08 -2.47 19.53
C HIS A 126 26.14 -3.24 20.33
N ARG A 127 26.45 -4.49 19.95
CA ARG A 127 27.39 -5.37 20.64
C ARG A 127 27.04 -5.53 22.14
N LEU A 128 25.75 -5.67 22.43
CA LEU A 128 25.24 -5.95 23.77
C LEU A 128 24.82 -7.42 23.87
N ILE A 129 25.09 -8.02 25.03
CA ILE A 129 24.71 -9.41 25.30
C ILE A 129 23.17 -9.49 25.32
N ILE A 130 22.61 -10.38 24.49
CA ILE A 130 21.17 -10.63 24.45
C ILE A 130 20.76 -11.31 25.75
N VAL A 131 20.04 -10.57 26.59
CA VAL A 131 19.52 -11.06 27.87
C VAL A 131 18.46 -12.15 27.68
N HIS A 132 18.10 -12.83 28.78
CA HIS A 132 17.06 -13.84 28.77
C HIS A 132 15.75 -13.32 28.17
N GLU A 133 15.12 -14.16 27.34
CA GLU A 133 13.88 -13.82 26.65
C GLU A 133 12.77 -13.39 27.61
N ARG A 134 12.67 -14.01 28.79
CA ARG A 134 11.71 -13.61 29.83
C ARG A 134 11.88 -12.15 30.23
N MET A 135 13.12 -11.66 30.34
CA MET A 135 13.40 -10.27 30.67
C MET A 135 13.01 -9.33 29.53
N LEU A 136 13.34 -9.69 28.28
CA LEU A 136 12.92 -8.91 27.10
C LEU A 136 11.39 -8.84 26.98
N ARG A 137 10.70 -9.97 27.13
CA ARG A 137 9.23 -10.02 27.11
C ARG A 137 8.62 -9.18 28.24
N LYS A 138 9.22 -9.16 29.43
CA LYS A 138 8.79 -8.28 30.54
C LYS A 138 8.98 -6.81 30.19
N MET A 139 10.13 -6.43 29.61
CA MET A 139 10.40 -5.06 29.16
C MET A 139 9.42 -4.61 28.06
N ILE A 140 9.17 -5.47 27.07
CA ILE A 140 8.22 -5.20 25.98
C ILE A 140 6.81 -5.06 26.54
N ALA A 141 6.37 -5.97 27.43
CA ALA A 141 5.04 -5.89 28.03
C ALA A 141 4.86 -4.60 28.83
N ALA A 142 5.86 -4.20 29.62
CA ALA A 142 5.84 -2.94 30.36
C ALA A 142 5.80 -1.73 29.41
N SER A 143 6.58 -1.76 28.32
CA SER A 143 6.62 -0.67 27.32
C SER A 143 5.27 -0.54 26.58
N VAL A 144 4.65 -1.67 26.21
CA VAL A 144 3.31 -1.70 25.59
C VAL A 144 2.26 -1.14 26.55
N GLN A 145 2.26 -1.60 27.81
CA GLN A 145 1.30 -1.13 28.80
C GLN A 145 1.45 0.38 29.04
N GLN A 146 2.68 0.86 29.21
CA GLN A 146 2.94 2.29 29.36
C GLN A 146 2.49 3.08 28.14
N PHE A 147 2.79 2.61 26.92
CA PHE A 147 2.35 3.24 25.69
C PHE A 147 0.82 3.31 25.58
N GLU A 148 0.11 2.22 25.90
CA GLU A 148 -1.37 2.21 25.90
C GLU A 148 -1.95 3.13 26.98
N THR A 149 -1.34 3.20 28.16
CA THR A 149 -1.75 4.15 29.21
C THR A 149 -1.53 5.60 28.78
N GLU A 150 -0.36 5.95 28.24
CA GLU A 150 -0.05 7.29 27.73
C GLU A 150 -1.00 7.68 26.57
N LEU A 151 -1.28 6.74 25.66
CA LEU A 151 -2.21 6.94 24.55
C LEU A 151 -3.63 7.17 25.02
N ALA A 152 -4.13 6.36 25.96
CA ALA A 152 -5.47 6.52 26.51
C ALA A 152 -5.61 7.82 27.30
N ALA A 153 -4.60 8.21 28.08
CA ALA A 153 -4.58 9.49 28.78
C ALA A 153 -4.66 10.65 27.77
N SER A 154 -3.86 10.64 26.71
CA SER A 154 -3.92 11.65 25.65
C SER A 154 -5.29 11.72 24.97
N ILE A 155 -5.94 10.57 24.72
CA ILE A 155 -7.30 10.52 24.16
C ILE A 155 -8.32 11.09 25.17
N GLN A 156 -8.23 10.73 26.44
CA GLN A 156 -9.13 11.22 27.49
C GLN A 156 -9.02 12.73 27.66
N THR A 157 -7.81 13.29 27.63
CA THR A 157 -7.58 14.73 27.70
C THR A 157 -8.12 15.45 26.46
N SER A 158 -7.94 14.88 25.27
CA SER A 158 -8.39 15.51 24.01
C SER A 158 -9.91 15.46 23.81
N VAL A 159 -10.55 14.33 24.14
CA VAL A 159 -11.97 14.06 23.84
C VAL A 159 -12.89 14.42 25.01
N GLY A 160 -12.41 14.25 26.25
CA GLY A 160 -13.22 14.41 27.46
C GLY A 160 -14.11 13.20 27.77
N ALA A 161 -14.43 13.03 29.06
CA ALA A 161 -15.14 11.83 29.55
C ALA A 161 -16.57 11.69 29.01
N ALA A 162 -17.34 12.80 28.96
CA ALA A 162 -18.73 12.78 28.51
C ALA A 162 -18.87 12.36 27.04
N LEU A 163 -17.96 12.83 26.18
CA LEU A 163 -17.96 12.49 24.76
C LEU A 163 -17.49 11.05 24.53
N LEU A 164 -16.51 10.55 25.30
CA LEU A 164 -16.11 9.14 25.26
C LEU A 164 -17.25 8.19 25.65
N GLU A 165 -18.05 8.53 26.66
CA GLU A 165 -19.24 7.74 27.00
C GLU A 165 -20.28 7.77 25.88
N ARG A 166 -20.49 8.93 25.24
CA ARG A 166 -21.35 9.03 24.06
C ARG A 166 -20.87 8.16 22.91
N TRP A 167 -19.56 8.13 22.64
CA TRP A 167 -18.95 7.29 21.62
C TRP A 167 -19.19 5.80 21.89
N ARG A 168 -18.98 5.37 23.14
CA ARG A 168 -19.19 3.98 23.57
C ARG A 168 -20.65 3.56 23.42
N ALA A 169 -21.58 4.38 23.91
CA ALA A 169 -23.02 4.10 23.84
C ALA A 169 -23.50 4.03 22.38
N SER A 170 -23.01 4.93 21.52
CA SER A 170 -23.40 4.99 20.12
C SER A 170 -23.04 3.71 19.36
N LEU A 171 -21.86 3.12 19.62
CA LEU A 171 -21.41 1.92 18.91
C LEU A 171 -22.24 0.67 19.24
N THR A 172 -22.72 0.57 20.48
CA THR A 172 -23.56 -0.56 20.94
C THR A 172 -25.03 -0.40 20.59
N GLY A 173 -25.45 0.80 20.16
CA GLY A 173 -26.84 1.07 19.78
C GLY A 173 -27.28 0.29 18.53
N GLU A 174 -28.57 0.03 18.46
CA GLU A 174 -29.21 -0.51 17.26
C GLU A 174 -29.30 0.57 16.18
N HIS A 175 -28.91 0.20 14.97
CA HIS A 175 -29.18 0.98 13.78
C HIS A 175 -30.46 0.45 13.12
N GLY A 176 -31.29 1.33 12.55
CA GLY A 176 -32.60 0.99 11.94
C GLY A 176 -32.56 0.01 10.76
N SER A 177 -31.40 -0.56 10.43
CA SER A 177 -31.22 -1.65 9.49
C SER A 177 -31.16 -3.04 10.14
N GLY A 178 -31.37 -3.16 11.45
CA GLY A 178 -31.22 -4.41 12.21
C GLY A 178 -29.76 -4.80 12.50
N LEU A 179 -28.81 -3.89 12.24
CA LEU A 179 -27.40 -4.05 12.58
C LEU A 179 -27.06 -3.13 13.75
N THR A 180 -25.96 -3.39 14.46
CA THR A 180 -25.39 -2.39 15.37
C THR A 180 -24.72 -1.27 14.59
N VAL A 181 -24.61 -0.08 15.19
CA VAL A 181 -23.89 1.05 14.60
C VAL A 181 -22.44 0.67 14.28
N GLN A 182 -21.76 -0.10 15.15
CA GLN A 182 -20.41 -0.60 14.89
C GLN A 182 -20.33 -1.40 13.57
N THR A 183 -21.22 -2.39 13.38
CA THR A 183 -21.23 -3.22 12.17
C THR A 183 -21.60 -2.39 10.94
N TRP A 184 -22.54 -1.46 11.08
CA TRP A 184 -22.97 -0.58 9.98
C TRP A 184 -21.88 0.39 9.52
N LEU A 185 -21.14 1.00 10.45
CA LEU A 185 -20.02 1.89 10.14
C LEU A 185 -18.87 1.16 9.42
N TRP A 186 -18.57 -0.07 9.82
CA TRP A 186 -17.47 -0.87 9.26
C TRP A 186 -17.80 -1.50 7.89
N ALA A 187 -19.08 -1.65 7.54
CA ALA A 187 -19.50 -2.36 6.34
C ALA A 187 -19.05 -1.66 5.04
N ALA A 188 -18.29 -2.33 4.17
CA ALA A 188 -17.86 -1.76 2.90
C ALA A 188 -19.05 -1.52 1.92
N PRO A 189 -19.04 -0.44 1.13
CA PRO A 189 -20.09 -0.16 0.14
C PRO A 189 -19.97 -1.14 -1.04
N ALA A 190 -21.11 -1.71 -1.46
CA ALA A 190 -21.13 -2.69 -2.54
C ALA A 190 -21.26 -2.08 -3.97
N LYS A 191 -21.79 -0.86 -4.10
CA LYS A 191 -22.08 -0.18 -5.39
C LYS A 191 -21.97 1.34 -5.22
N HIS A 192 -21.74 2.09 -6.31
CA HIS A 192 -21.75 3.56 -6.39
C HIS A 192 -23.07 4.18 -6.88
N SER A 193 -24.19 3.55 -6.59
CA SER A 193 -25.49 4.19 -6.87
C SER A 193 -25.70 5.40 -5.96
N THR A 194 -26.52 6.36 -6.38
CA THR A 194 -26.84 7.56 -5.60
C THR A 194 -27.29 7.21 -4.17
N ARG A 195 -28.15 6.20 -4.02
CA ARG A 195 -28.61 5.69 -2.71
C ARG A 195 -27.47 5.21 -1.81
N ARG A 196 -26.42 4.59 -2.37
CA ARG A 196 -25.26 4.13 -1.60
C ARG A 196 -24.33 5.28 -1.26
N ILE A 197 -24.19 6.27 -2.14
CA ILE A 197 -23.47 7.52 -1.85
C ILE A 197 -24.15 8.23 -0.66
N GLU A 198 -25.47 8.34 -0.67
CA GLU A 198 -26.26 8.88 0.45
C GLU A 198 -26.05 8.09 1.75
N GLU A 199 -25.94 6.76 1.68
CA GLU A 199 -25.65 5.92 2.85
C GLU A 199 -24.27 6.23 3.45
N VAL A 200 -23.24 6.39 2.61
CA VAL A 200 -21.89 6.78 3.09
C VAL A 200 -21.91 8.19 3.69
N LEU A 201 -22.64 9.13 3.07
CA LEU A 201 -22.83 10.47 3.63
C LEU A 201 -23.55 10.45 4.98
N LYS A 202 -24.51 9.54 5.19
CA LYS A 202 -25.14 9.34 6.51
C LYS A 202 -24.14 8.87 7.56
N ARG A 203 -23.18 8.01 7.21
CA ARG A 203 -22.09 7.59 8.11
C ARG A 203 -21.22 8.77 8.51
N ILE A 204 -20.79 9.56 7.53
CA ILE A 204 -20.00 10.78 7.76
C ILE A 204 -20.79 11.73 8.67
N LYS A 205 -22.07 11.98 8.38
CA LYS A 205 -22.93 12.84 9.21
C LYS A 205 -23.04 12.35 10.67
N LEU A 206 -23.18 11.05 10.89
CA LEU A 206 -23.19 10.49 12.25
C LEU A 206 -21.85 10.75 12.95
N LEU A 207 -20.72 10.52 12.29
CA LEU A 207 -19.39 10.74 12.86
C LEU A 207 -19.12 12.22 13.16
N TYR A 208 -19.65 13.13 12.34
CA TYR A 208 -19.66 14.56 12.62
C TYR A 208 -20.51 14.92 13.85
N SER A 209 -21.68 14.31 14.01
CA SER A 209 -22.52 14.51 15.20
C SER A 209 -21.86 13.99 16.49
N LEU A 210 -20.88 13.10 16.37
CA LEU A 210 -20.03 12.60 17.44
C LEU A 210 -18.72 13.39 17.59
N ASP A 211 -18.55 14.49 16.85
CA ASP A 211 -17.37 15.36 16.91
C ASP A 211 -16.02 14.68 16.57
N VAL A 212 -16.06 13.56 15.86
CA VAL A 212 -14.86 12.73 15.56
C VAL A 212 -13.84 13.45 14.68
N GLN A 213 -14.28 14.43 13.88
CA GLN A 213 -13.42 15.18 12.97
C GLN A 213 -12.36 16.01 13.69
N ASN A 214 -12.63 16.44 14.93
CA ASN A 214 -11.77 17.32 15.72
C ASN A 214 -10.75 16.58 16.59
N HIS A 215 -10.79 15.25 16.63
CA HIS A 215 -9.94 14.44 17.50
C HIS A 215 -9.07 13.44 16.73
N LEU A 216 -7.93 13.05 17.34
CA LEU A 216 -6.96 12.11 16.78
C LEU A 216 -6.46 12.49 15.37
N ILE A 217 -6.30 13.80 15.11
CA ILE A 217 -5.85 14.32 13.80
C ILE A 217 -4.41 13.91 13.52
N ASP A 218 -3.50 14.13 14.47
CA ASP A 218 -2.05 13.88 14.32
C ASP A 218 -1.65 12.40 14.45
N ARG A 219 -2.63 11.49 14.56
CA ARG A 219 -2.35 10.07 14.80
C ARG A 219 -2.07 9.34 13.48
N PRO A 220 -0.99 8.54 13.39
CA PRO A 220 -0.68 7.78 12.18
C PRO A 220 -1.82 6.86 11.75
N ALA A 221 -2.16 6.89 10.46
CA ALA A 221 -3.26 6.08 9.91
C ALA A 221 -3.09 4.58 10.17
N ALA A 222 -1.85 4.07 10.15
CA ALA A 222 -1.55 2.68 10.46
C ALA A 222 -1.93 2.29 11.89
N GLN A 223 -1.69 3.18 12.87
CA GLN A 223 -2.08 2.98 14.26
C GLN A 223 -3.61 2.97 14.40
N LEU A 224 -4.30 3.92 13.77
CA LEU A 224 -5.76 4.00 13.76
C LEU A 224 -6.37 2.72 13.16
N ARG A 225 -5.92 2.31 11.98
CA ARG A 225 -6.37 1.08 11.28
C ARG A 225 -6.19 -0.15 12.14
N ARG A 226 -5.06 -0.27 12.83
CA ARG A 226 -4.71 -1.41 13.69
C ARG A 226 -5.71 -1.59 14.84
N TYR A 227 -5.95 -0.54 15.62
CA TYR A 227 -6.90 -0.61 16.74
C TYR A 227 -8.35 -0.69 16.26
N ALA A 228 -8.70 0.00 15.16
CA ALA A 228 -10.02 -0.09 14.55
C ALA A 228 -10.36 -1.54 14.13
N ARG A 229 -9.43 -2.24 13.47
CA ARG A 229 -9.60 -3.66 13.08
C ARG A 229 -9.83 -4.57 14.29
N ARG A 230 -9.11 -4.35 15.40
CA ARG A 230 -9.30 -5.15 16.62
C ARG A 230 -10.74 -5.04 17.14
N LEU A 231 -11.31 -3.83 17.17
CA LEU A 231 -12.70 -3.65 17.57
C LEU A 231 -13.67 -4.25 16.54
N ALA A 232 -13.45 -3.97 15.25
CA ALA A 232 -14.30 -4.41 14.16
C ALA A 232 -14.42 -5.93 14.03
N CYS A 233 -13.34 -6.67 14.32
CA CYS A 233 -13.32 -8.13 14.28
C CYS A 233 -14.06 -8.79 15.46
N ARG A 234 -14.49 -8.01 16.47
CA ARG A 234 -15.22 -8.51 17.63
C ARG A 234 -16.71 -8.19 17.51
N ALA A 235 -17.54 -9.07 18.05
CA ALA A 235 -18.96 -8.76 18.22
C ALA A 235 -19.12 -7.51 19.13
N PRO A 236 -20.09 -6.63 18.88
CA PRO A 236 -20.29 -5.41 19.67
C PRO A 236 -20.39 -5.65 21.18
N ALA A 237 -21.09 -6.72 21.60
CA ALA A 237 -21.20 -7.11 23.00
C ALA A 237 -19.86 -7.58 23.63
N ALA A 238 -18.92 -8.09 22.83
CA ALA A 238 -17.57 -8.41 23.28
C ALA A 238 -16.68 -7.16 23.32
N GLY A 239 -16.84 -6.25 22.35
CA GLY A 239 -16.18 -4.94 22.34
C GLY A 239 -16.53 -4.08 23.57
N ALA A 240 -17.80 -4.12 24.00
CA ALA A 240 -18.26 -3.41 25.20
C ALA A 240 -17.60 -3.89 26.51
N ARG A 241 -17.10 -5.13 26.55
CA ARG A 241 -16.48 -5.76 27.73
C ARG A 241 -14.95 -5.63 27.79
N ILE A 242 -14.34 -4.90 26.85
CA ILE A 242 -12.91 -4.65 26.86
C ILE A 242 -12.54 -3.86 28.12
N LYS A 243 -11.47 -4.28 28.81
CA LYS A 243 -10.95 -3.58 29.99
C LYS A 243 -10.25 -2.28 29.60
N GLU A 244 -10.31 -1.28 30.47
CA GLU A 244 -9.50 -0.06 30.31
C GLU A 244 -8.00 -0.36 30.49
N PRO A 245 -7.09 0.38 29.83
CA PRO A 245 -7.34 1.50 28.90
C PRO A 245 -7.70 1.09 27.46
N GLY A 246 -7.66 -0.22 27.14
CA GLY A 246 -7.80 -0.72 25.77
C GLY A 246 -9.13 -0.36 25.11
N ARG A 247 -10.23 -0.31 25.86
CA ARG A 247 -11.55 0.06 25.35
C ARG A 247 -11.57 1.50 24.82
N THR A 248 -11.01 2.44 25.58
CA THR A 248 -10.90 3.85 25.15
C THR A 248 -10.14 3.99 23.84
N ILE A 249 -8.99 3.32 23.73
CA ILE A 249 -8.14 3.37 22.54
C ILE A 249 -8.85 2.78 21.33
N GLU A 250 -9.40 1.57 21.47
CA GLU A 250 -10.04 0.86 20.37
C GLU A 250 -11.29 1.61 19.85
N VAL A 251 -12.14 2.14 20.73
CA VAL A 251 -13.32 2.93 20.34
C VAL A 251 -12.93 4.22 19.62
N ALA A 252 -11.99 4.98 20.17
CA ALA A 252 -11.54 6.25 19.59
C ALA A 252 -10.89 6.04 18.21
N CYS A 253 -9.97 5.08 18.11
CA CYS A 253 -9.33 4.75 16.84
C CYS A 253 -10.32 4.20 15.81
N PHE A 254 -11.30 3.40 16.23
CA PHE A 254 -12.34 2.88 15.35
C PHE A 254 -13.17 3.99 14.72
N LEU A 255 -13.71 4.91 15.53
CA LEU A 255 -14.53 6.01 15.03
C LEU A 255 -13.75 6.91 14.08
N ARG A 256 -12.52 7.30 14.47
CA ARG A 256 -11.65 8.11 13.61
C ARG A 256 -11.35 7.39 12.29
N TYR A 257 -10.97 6.11 12.34
CA TYR A 257 -10.68 5.35 11.13
C TYR A 257 -11.92 5.18 10.23
N CYS A 258 -13.10 4.98 10.81
CA CYS A 258 -14.36 4.91 10.05
C CYS A 258 -14.66 6.23 9.35
N LEU A 259 -14.36 7.39 9.95
CA LEU A 259 -14.48 8.69 9.28
C LEU A 259 -13.53 8.75 8.08
N LEU A 260 -12.26 8.44 8.31
CA LEU A 260 -11.23 8.45 7.28
C LEU A 260 -11.58 7.54 6.09
N SER A 261 -12.00 6.30 6.40
CA SER A 261 -12.36 5.32 5.38
C SER A 261 -13.67 5.64 4.67
N ALA A 262 -14.67 6.23 5.35
CA ALA A 262 -15.94 6.60 4.73
C ALA A 262 -15.76 7.76 3.74
N THR A 263 -14.88 8.72 4.06
CA THR A 263 -14.55 9.83 3.17
C THR A 263 -13.84 9.36 1.90
N ASP A 264 -12.88 8.45 2.02
CA ASP A 264 -12.23 7.85 0.86
C ASP A 264 -13.22 7.10 -0.04
N GLN A 265 -14.09 6.30 0.59
CA GLN A 265 -15.15 5.59 -0.12
C GLN A 265 -16.08 6.57 -0.85
N LEU A 266 -16.50 7.66 -0.18
CA LEU A 266 -17.31 8.71 -0.79
C LEU A 266 -16.64 9.30 -2.03
N ILE A 267 -15.39 9.75 -1.90
CA ILE A 267 -14.65 10.40 -2.99
C ILE A 267 -14.49 9.43 -4.17
N LEU A 268 -14.11 8.17 -3.91
CA LEU A 268 -14.00 7.15 -4.94
C LEU A 268 -15.35 6.90 -5.62
N MET A 269 -16.44 6.79 -4.86
CA MET A 269 -17.79 6.59 -5.39
C MET A 269 -18.25 7.76 -6.26
N VAL A 270 -17.99 8.99 -5.81
CA VAL A 270 -18.30 10.21 -6.56
C VAL A 270 -17.51 10.27 -7.86
N ARG A 271 -16.19 10.07 -7.84
CA ARG A 271 -15.34 10.08 -9.05
C ARG A 271 -15.87 9.12 -10.12
N ARG A 272 -16.30 7.92 -9.70
CA ARG A 272 -16.89 6.93 -10.61
C ARG A 272 -18.28 7.31 -11.07
N ARG A 273 -19.12 7.82 -10.19
CA ARG A 273 -20.46 8.28 -10.57
C ARG A 273 -20.39 9.42 -11.60
N VAL A 274 -19.45 10.36 -11.45
CA VAL A 274 -19.21 11.42 -12.45
C VAL A 274 -18.72 10.83 -13.77
N ALA A 275 -17.84 9.83 -13.73
CA ALA A 275 -17.40 9.12 -14.94
C ALA A 275 -18.56 8.40 -15.65
N ASP A 276 -19.49 7.79 -14.89
CA ASP A 276 -20.68 7.17 -15.45
C ASP A 276 -21.58 8.22 -16.10
N LEU A 277 -21.88 9.34 -15.43
CA LEU A 277 -22.70 10.40 -16.00
C LEU A 277 -22.11 10.92 -17.31
N TRP A 278 -20.79 11.14 -17.34
CA TRP A 278 -20.08 11.51 -18.56
C TRP A 278 -20.19 10.45 -19.67
N ARG A 279 -20.01 9.17 -19.33
CA ARG A 279 -20.12 8.06 -20.30
C ARG A 279 -21.53 7.95 -20.88
N HIS A 280 -22.57 8.03 -20.05
CA HIS A 280 -23.96 7.99 -20.53
C HIS A 280 -24.29 9.20 -21.40
N ALA A 281 -23.87 10.40 -21.00
CA ALA A 281 -24.06 11.61 -21.80
C ALA A 281 -23.32 11.52 -23.14
N ARG A 282 -22.11 10.93 -23.17
CA ARG A 282 -21.33 10.73 -24.40
C ARG A 282 -21.93 9.66 -25.32
N ALA A 283 -22.37 8.53 -24.78
CA ALA A 283 -23.04 7.49 -25.58
C ALA A 283 -24.30 8.04 -26.26
N ASN A 284 -25.06 8.86 -25.54
CA ASN A 284 -26.18 9.57 -26.13
C ASN A 284 -25.65 10.61 -27.16
N ALA A 285 -24.58 11.36 -26.86
CA ALA A 285 -23.95 12.33 -27.77
C ALA A 285 -23.59 11.75 -29.14
N ASP A 286 -23.07 10.53 -29.17
CA ASP A 286 -22.72 9.85 -30.42
C ASP A 286 -23.95 9.60 -31.32
N GLN A 287 -25.16 9.53 -30.77
CA GLN A 287 -26.41 9.35 -31.55
C GLN A 287 -26.94 10.64 -32.17
N SER A 288 -26.48 11.82 -31.76
CA SER A 288 -26.96 13.11 -32.31
C SER A 288 -25.80 14.09 -32.53
N ALA A 289 -24.62 13.56 -32.87
CA ALA A 289 -23.48 14.40 -33.21
C ALA A 289 -23.70 14.99 -34.61
N PRO A 290 -23.78 16.33 -34.77
CA PRO A 290 -23.85 16.94 -36.08
C PRO A 290 -22.59 16.57 -36.84
N HIS A 291 -22.78 15.87 -37.94
CA HIS A 291 -21.67 15.47 -38.79
C HIS A 291 -21.22 16.68 -39.61
N TRP A 292 -19.94 16.73 -39.99
CA TRP A 292 -19.47 17.67 -41.02
C TRP A 292 -20.39 17.64 -42.27
N ALA A 293 -20.97 16.47 -42.57
CA ALA A 293 -21.95 16.30 -43.64
C ALA A 293 -23.18 17.21 -43.53
N GLU A 294 -23.70 17.50 -42.33
CA GLU A 294 -24.86 18.39 -42.17
C GLU A 294 -24.49 19.85 -42.44
N LEU A 295 -23.31 20.30 -41.98
CA LEU A 295 -22.79 21.64 -42.29
C LEU A 295 -22.52 21.79 -43.79
N PHE A 296 -22.00 20.75 -44.44
CA PHE A 296 -21.83 20.73 -45.89
C PHE A 296 -23.15 20.72 -46.64
N GLN A 297 -24.17 19.98 -46.18
CA GLN A 297 -25.51 20.01 -46.75
C GLN A 297 -26.18 21.38 -46.60
N GLN A 298 -26.03 22.04 -45.45
CA GLN A 298 -26.51 23.40 -45.23
C GLN A 298 -25.83 24.39 -46.19
N LEU A 299 -24.51 24.30 -46.33
CA LEU A 299 -23.76 25.10 -47.29
C LEU A 299 -24.28 24.87 -48.72
N LEU A 300 -24.43 23.61 -49.15
CA LEU A 300 -24.95 23.27 -50.47
C LEU A 300 -26.37 23.80 -50.69
N ALA A 301 -27.23 23.77 -49.68
CA ALA A 301 -28.59 24.29 -49.75
C ALA A 301 -28.65 25.84 -49.78
N GLU A 302 -27.72 26.52 -49.10
CA GLU A 302 -27.57 27.98 -49.15
C GLU A 302 -26.98 28.44 -50.48
N LEU A 303 -25.98 27.71 -51.01
CA LEU A 303 -25.41 27.91 -52.33
C LEU A 303 -26.46 27.69 -53.43
N GLY A 304 -27.25 26.61 -53.34
CA GLY A 304 -28.33 26.32 -54.27
C GLY A 304 -29.41 27.42 -54.29
N ARG A 305 -29.73 28.00 -53.12
CA ARG A 305 -30.65 29.15 -53.03
C ARG A 305 -30.07 30.41 -53.68
N LEU A 306 -28.78 30.66 -53.49
CA LEU A 306 -28.10 31.82 -54.08
C LEU A 306 -28.00 31.72 -55.61
N VAL A 307 -27.78 30.52 -56.16
CA VAL A 307 -27.74 30.28 -57.60
C VAL A 307 -29.13 30.34 -58.24
N ALA A 308 -30.18 29.95 -57.52
CA ALA A 308 -31.55 29.98 -58.03
C ALA A 308 -32.20 31.39 -58.03
N ASP A 309 -31.59 32.37 -57.36
CA ASP A 309 -32.11 33.72 -57.26
C ASP A 309 -31.75 34.57 -58.49
N GLN A 310 -32.71 34.71 -59.42
CA GLN A 310 -32.54 35.44 -60.68
C GLN A 310 -32.53 36.97 -60.52
N GLN A 311 -32.70 37.50 -59.30
CA GLN A 311 -32.73 38.94 -59.04
C GLN A 311 -31.36 39.50 -58.64
N ILE A 312 -30.35 38.65 -58.44
CA ILE A 312 -29.01 39.05 -57.99
C ILE A 312 -28.10 39.26 -59.21
N THR A 313 -27.35 40.38 -59.24
CA THR A 313 -26.32 40.62 -60.26
C THR A 313 -25.07 39.79 -59.98
N ASP A 314 -24.32 39.38 -61.02
CA ASP A 314 -23.11 38.55 -60.91
C ASP A 314 -22.08 39.06 -59.89
N ALA A 315 -21.90 40.37 -59.79
CA ALA A 315 -21.00 40.99 -58.81
C ALA A 315 -21.48 40.80 -57.35
N GLN A 316 -22.79 40.91 -57.10
CA GLN A 316 -23.38 40.70 -55.78
C GLN A 316 -23.41 39.21 -55.39
N ALA A 317 -23.63 38.33 -56.37
CA ALA A 317 -23.56 36.89 -56.18
C ALA A 317 -22.15 36.45 -55.75
N ARG A 318 -21.10 36.97 -56.41
CA ARG A 318 -19.71 36.67 -56.08
C ARG A 318 -19.32 37.11 -54.67
N GLN A 319 -19.81 38.26 -54.23
CA GLN A 319 -19.54 38.77 -52.89
C GLN A 319 -20.27 37.97 -51.81
N ARG A 320 -21.56 37.67 -52.01
CA ARG A 320 -22.33 36.81 -51.07
C ARG A 320 -21.77 35.37 -51.01
N LEU A 321 -21.25 34.84 -52.12
CA LEU A 321 -20.54 33.56 -52.14
C LEU A 321 -19.27 33.60 -51.28
N ALA A 322 -18.45 34.64 -51.43
CA ALA A 322 -17.25 34.81 -50.62
C ALA A 322 -17.58 34.94 -49.13
N ASP A 323 -18.64 35.68 -48.78
CA ASP A 323 -19.11 35.84 -47.40
C ASP A 323 -19.62 34.51 -46.82
N LEU A 324 -20.40 33.74 -47.59
CA LEU A 324 -20.93 32.44 -47.16
C LEU A 324 -19.82 31.40 -46.94
N VAL A 325 -18.83 31.34 -47.84
CA VAL A 325 -17.67 30.45 -47.71
C VAL A 325 -16.85 30.84 -46.49
N THR A 326 -16.51 32.12 -46.33
CA THR A 326 -15.77 32.62 -45.16
C THR A 326 -16.51 32.31 -43.84
N LEU A 327 -17.82 32.48 -43.83
CA LEU A 327 -18.66 32.19 -42.67
C LEU A 327 -18.71 30.68 -42.35
N HIS A 328 -18.77 29.80 -43.36
CA HIS A 328 -18.74 28.35 -43.14
C HIS A 328 -17.35 27.80 -42.82
N GLU A 329 -16.28 28.39 -43.33
CA GLU A 329 -14.89 28.07 -42.94
C GLU A 329 -14.63 28.38 -41.46
N GLN A 330 -15.27 29.43 -40.93
CA GLN A 330 -15.21 29.79 -39.51
C GLN A 330 -16.11 28.90 -38.63
N ARG A 331 -17.18 28.32 -39.20
CA ARG A 331 -18.05 27.38 -38.48
C ARG A 331 -17.31 26.05 -38.27
N ARG A 332 -17.16 25.67 -37.00
CA ARG A 332 -16.74 24.32 -36.63
C ARG A 332 -17.91 23.61 -35.97
N PRO A 333 -18.22 22.35 -36.33
CA PRO A 333 -19.21 21.59 -35.61
C PRO A 333 -18.79 21.49 -34.13
N PRO A 334 -19.74 21.52 -33.18
CA PRO A 334 -19.41 21.42 -31.78
C PRO A 334 -18.65 20.11 -31.52
N SER A 335 -17.56 20.20 -30.77
CA SER A 335 -16.77 19.02 -30.44
C SER A 335 -17.63 17.99 -29.69
N LYS A 336 -17.31 16.69 -29.81
CA LYS A 336 -18.00 15.64 -29.04
C LYS A 336 -18.06 15.94 -27.54
N SER A 337 -16.99 16.53 -27.00
CA SER A 337 -16.94 16.95 -25.60
C SER A 337 -17.87 18.12 -25.28
N GLN A 338 -18.09 19.04 -26.21
CA GLN A 338 -19.06 20.15 -26.05
C GLN A 338 -20.49 19.62 -26.03
N ILE A 339 -20.88 18.79 -26.99
CA ILE A 339 -22.21 18.15 -27.04
C ILE A 339 -22.46 17.32 -25.77
N THR A 340 -21.44 16.60 -25.31
CA THR A 340 -21.53 15.83 -24.05
C THR A 340 -21.83 16.73 -22.85
N ARG A 341 -21.22 17.93 -22.78
CA ARG A 341 -21.48 18.91 -21.71
C ARG A 341 -22.89 19.49 -21.82
N ASP A 342 -23.33 19.86 -23.02
CA ASP A 342 -24.68 20.38 -23.23
C ASP A 342 -25.75 19.38 -22.80
N ARG A 343 -25.58 18.09 -23.11
CA ARG A 343 -26.47 17.03 -22.62
C ARG A 343 -26.47 16.87 -21.11
N LEU A 344 -25.33 17.07 -20.44
CA LEU A 344 -25.27 17.07 -18.98
C LEU A 344 -25.98 18.29 -18.37
N ILE A 345 -25.91 19.44 -19.03
CA ILE A 345 -26.63 20.67 -18.65
C ILE A 345 -28.15 20.46 -18.80
N GLU A 346 -28.59 19.81 -19.87
CA GLU A 346 -30.01 19.47 -20.08
C GLU A 346 -30.50 18.43 -19.06
N ALA A 347 -29.74 17.34 -18.88
CA ALA A 347 -30.05 16.26 -17.96
C ALA A 347 -29.51 16.52 -16.53
N ILE A 348 -29.79 17.69 -15.96
CA ILE A 348 -29.13 18.16 -14.74
C ILE A 348 -29.48 17.38 -13.45
N ARG A 349 -30.64 16.70 -13.40
CA ARG A 349 -31.17 16.10 -12.15
C ARG A 349 -30.17 15.20 -11.41
N PRO A 350 -29.43 14.28 -12.05
CA PRO A 350 -28.45 13.43 -11.37
C PRO A 350 -27.22 14.20 -10.88
N VAL A 351 -26.80 15.24 -11.59
CA VAL A 351 -25.68 16.13 -11.21
C VAL A 351 -26.06 16.93 -9.96
N ARG A 352 -27.21 17.59 -9.99
CA ARG A 352 -27.74 18.38 -8.88
C ARG A 352 -27.97 17.54 -7.62
N GLY A 353 -28.48 16.32 -7.77
CA GLY A 353 -28.67 15.39 -6.65
C GLY A 353 -27.36 15.04 -5.93
N LEU A 354 -26.25 14.90 -6.66
CA LEU A 354 -24.93 14.66 -6.05
C LEU A 354 -24.36 15.93 -5.43
N LEU A 355 -24.37 17.05 -6.17
CA LEU A 355 -23.77 18.30 -5.71
C LEU A 355 -24.39 18.81 -4.42
N ARG A 356 -25.71 18.67 -4.26
CA ARG A 356 -26.44 19.11 -3.05
C ARG A 356 -25.84 18.58 -1.75
N GLU A 357 -25.32 17.35 -1.76
CA GLU A 357 -24.67 16.78 -0.57
C GLU A 357 -23.15 16.99 -0.57
N LEU A 358 -22.52 17.10 -1.74
CA LEU A 358 -21.09 17.34 -1.84
C LEU A 358 -20.70 18.74 -1.39
N VAL A 359 -21.50 19.78 -1.68
CA VAL A 359 -21.20 21.17 -1.25
C VAL A 359 -21.16 21.33 0.26
N LYS A 360 -21.78 20.41 1.01
CA LYS A 360 -21.80 20.40 2.48
C LYS A 360 -20.52 19.80 3.11
N GLN A 361 -19.65 19.20 2.30
CA GLN A 361 -18.41 18.59 2.78
C GLN A 361 -17.31 19.66 2.90
N PRO A 362 -16.35 19.53 3.84
CA PRO A 362 -15.31 20.53 4.06
C PRO A 362 -14.17 20.38 3.06
N TRP A 363 -14.41 20.76 1.81
CA TRP A 363 -13.37 20.78 0.78
C TRP A 363 -12.32 21.84 1.10
N GLN A 364 -11.04 21.47 0.96
CA GLN A 364 -9.90 22.35 1.17
C GLN A 364 -9.03 22.40 -0.10
N ALA A 365 -8.28 23.49 -0.27
CA ALA A 365 -7.31 23.68 -1.33
C ALA A 365 -6.13 24.52 -0.82
N SER A 366 -4.96 24.40 -1.46
CA SER A 366 -3.81 25.25 -1.15
C SER A 366 -4.05 26.65 -1.74
N GLY A 367 -4.68 27.53 -0.97
CA GLY A 367 -5.05 28.89 -1.39
C GLY A 367 -6.38 28.98 -2.15
N ALA A 368 -6.55 30.07 -2.91
CA ALA A 368 -7.75 30.31 -3.70
C ALA A 368 -7.85 29.31 -4.86
N HIS A 369 -8.98 28.62 -4.96
CA HIS A 369 -9.21 27.62 -6.01
C HIS A 369 -10.62 27.76 -6.60
N PRO A 370 -10.78 27.84 -7.94
CA PRO A 370 -12.07 28.13 -8.55
C PRO A 370 -13.19 27.13 -8.21
N VAL A 371 -12.82 25.86 -8.00
CA VAL A 371 -13.79 24.82 -7.64
C VAL A 371 -14.30 25.00 -6.21
N THR A 372 -13.46 25.37 -5.24
CA THR A 372 -13.91 25.56 -3.86
C THR A 372 -14.78 26.81 -3.74
N GLU A 373 -14.43 27.88 -4.46
CA GLU A 373 -15.28 29.08 -4.60
C GLU A 373 -16.65 28.74 -5.20
N ALA A 374 -16.67 27.99 -6.32
CA ALA A 374 -17.91 27.55 -6.94
C ALA A 374 -18.75 26.66 -6.03
N MET A 375 -18.13 25.78 -5.22
CA MET A 375 -18.82 24.95 -4.24
C MET A 375 -19.47 25.80 -3.13
N THR A 376 -18.77 26.83 -2.63
CA THR A 376 -19.32 27.78 -1.64
C THR A 376 -20.52 28.54 -2.21
N VAL A 377 -20.40 29.03 -3.44
CA VAL A 377 -21.49 29.68 -4.17
C VAL A 377 -22.69 28.76 -4.33
N LEU A 378 -22.47 27.52 -4.79
CA LEU A 378 -23.54 26.53 -4.96
C LEU A 378 -24.20 26.16 -3.62
N CYS A 379 -23.44 26.09 -2.53
CA CYS A 379 -23.97 25.86 -1.19
C CYS A 379 -25.03 26.91 -0.83
N HIS A 380 -24.67 28.20 -0.92
CA HIS A 380 -25.59 29.30 -0.64
C HIS A 380 -26.80 29.35 -1.58
N LEU A 381 -26.61 29.02 -2.87
CA LEU A 381 -27.71 28.97 -3.83
C LEU A 381 -28.70 27.83 -3.52
N TYR A 382 -28.20 26.68 -3.09
CA TYR A 382 -29.07 25.56 -2.68
C TYR A 382 -29.80 25.82 -1.37
N GLU A 383 -29.16 26.47 -0.39
CA GLU A 383 -29.81 26.90 0.85
C GLU A 383 -31.00 27.82 0.59
N ARG A 384 -30.85 28.74 -0.36
CA ARG A 384 -31.91 29.68 -0.81
C ARG A 384 -32.89 29.08 -1.80
N GLN A 385 -32.73 27.81 -2.18
CA GLN A 385 -33.52 27.13 -3.21
C GLN A 385 -33.59 27.89 -4.55
N ALA A 386 -32.50 28.59 -4.89
CA ALA A 386 -32.42 29.39 -6.12
C ALA A 386 -32.55 28.48 -7.36
N ARG A 387 -33.25 28.98 -8.39
CA ARG A 387 -33.42 28.30 -9.68
C ARG A 387 -32.61 28.93 -10.81
N ILE A 388 -32.09 30.14 -10.60
CA ILE A 388 -31.34 30.94 -11.57
C ILE A 388 -30.02 31.41 -10.96
N LEU A 389 -29.01 31.64 -11.80
CA LEU A 389 -27.72 32.16 -11.38
C LEU A 389 -27.76 33.70 -11.31
N PRO A 390 -27.49 34.34 -10.16
CA PRO A 390 -27.39 35.80 -10.06
C PRO A 390 -26.30 36.38 -10.98
N ASP A 391 -26.52 37.57 -11.56
CA ASP A 391 -25.65 38.14 -12.61
C ASP A 391 -24.23 38.49 -12.15
N ARG A 392 -24.07 38.77 -10.85
CA ARG A 392 -22.78 39.10 -10.23
C ARG A 392 -21.84 37.89 -10.09
N ILE A 393 -22.36 36.66 -10.19
CA ILE A 393 -21.63 35.44 -9.88
C ILE A 393 -21.04 34.84 -11.17
N ARG A 394 -19.70 34.86 -11.28
CA ARG A 394 -18.95 34.35 -12.43
C ARG A 394 -17.63 33.66 -12.02
N PRO A 395 -17.68 32.48 -11.38
CA PRO A 395 -16.47 31.75 -11.01
C PRO A 395 -15.71 31.25 -12.25
N ASP A 396 -14.38 31.37 -12.26
CA ASP A 396 -13.55 30.99 -13.40
C ASP A 396 -13.24 29.48 -13.41
N LEU A 397 -14.19 28.68 -13.92
CA LEU A 397 -14.02 27.24 -14.11
C LEU A 397 -13.28 26.89 -15.42
N GLY A 398 -12.63 27.88 -16.04
CA GLY A 398 -11.89 27.76 -17.30
C GLY A 398 -12.69 28.17 -18.54
N SER A 399 -11.98 28.41 -19.64
CA SER A 399 -12.54 28.94 -20.91
C SER A 399 -13.73 28.13 -21.44
N VAL A 400 -13.68 26.80 -21.26
CA VAL A 400 -14.72 25.87 -21.72
C VAL A 400 -16.10 26.15 -21.12
N TRP A 401 -16.18 26.69 -19.89
CA TRP A 401 -17.44 26.96 -19.20
C TRP A 401 -17.84 28.43 -19.24
N ARG A 402 -16.91 29.31 -19.64
CA ARG A 402 -17.09 30.77 -19.58
C ARG A 402 -18.35 31.19 -20.33
N ASP A 403 -18.45 30.82 -21.60
CA ASP A 403 -19.58 31.21 -22.46
C ASP A 403 -20.92 30.67 -21.94
N ALA A 404 -20.93 29.43 -21.42
CA ALA A 404 -22.14 28.81 -20.88
C ALA A 404 -22.59 29.44 -19.55
N ILE A 405 -21.67 29.92 -18.71
CA ILE A 405 -21.96 30.57 -17.42
C ILE A 405 -22.29 32.07 -17.61
N THR A 406 -21.70 32.74 -18.60
CA THR A 406 -21.99 34.15 -18.92
C THR A 406 -23.18 34.33 -19.87
N GLY A 407 -23.79 33.24 -20.33
CA GLY A 407 -24.96 33.29 -21.20
C GLY A 407 -26.14 34.06 -20.62
N LEU A 408 -26.98 34.58 -21.52
CA LEU A 408 -28.20 35.35 -21.20
C LEU A 408 -29.24 34.51 -20.47
N ASP A 409 -29.34 33.21 -20.79
CA ASP A 409 -30.18 32.26 -20.06
C ASP A 409 -29.56 31.92 -18.70
N ARG A 410 -30.06 32.59 -17.66
CA ARG A 410 -29.57 32.42 -16.28
C ARG A 410 -29.93 31.08 -15.65
N GLU A 411 -30.94 30.37 -16.16
CA GLU A 411 -31.24 29.02 -15.72
C GLU A 411 -30.23 28.02 -16.31
N ARG A 412 -29.95 28.13 -17.62
CA ARG A 412 -28.88 27.34 -18.26
C ARG A 412 -27.52 27.65 -17.66
N ALA A 413 -27.22 28.92 -17.36
CA ALA A 413 -25.99 29.31 -16.70
C ALA A 413 -25.83 28.66 -15.32
N PHE A 414 -26.92 28.55 -14.54
CA PHE A 414 -26.89 27.85 -13.26
C PHE A 414 -26.57 26.35 -13.42
N ARG A 415 -27.23 25.70 -14.38
CA ARG A 415 -26.95 24.29 -14.72
C ARG A 415 -25.52 24.08 -15.24
N ALA A 416 -24.99 25.03 -16.02
CA ALA A 416 -23.62 25.01 -16.50
C ALA A 416 -22.61 25.14 -15.35
N LEU A 417 -22.87 26.02 -14.38
CA LEU A 417 -22.07 26.15 -13.17
C LEU A 417 -22.04 24.84 -12.37
N GLU A 418 -23.19 24.18 -12.20
CA GLU A 418 -23.28 22.88 -11.52
C GLU A 418 -22.42 21.82 -12.21
N VAL A 419 -22.60 21.61 -13.52
CA VAL A 419 -21.83 20.61 -14.28
C VAL A 419 -20.33 20.94 -14.31
N GLY A 420 -19.98 22.20 -14.50
CA GLY A 420 -18.61 22.68 -14.49
C GLY A 420 -17.93 22.44 -13.15
N THR A 421 -18.62 22.69 -12.04
CA THR A 421 -18.10 22.46 -10.69
C THR A 421 -17.88 20.97 -10.43
N LEU A 422 -18.82 20.10 -10.83
CA LEU A 422 -18.69 18.66 -10.64
C LEU A 422 -17.52 18.06 -11.43
N LEU A 423 -17.33 18.49 -12.68
CA LEU A 423 -16.21 18.03 -13.52
C LEU A 423 -14.88 18.64 -13.09
N GLY A 424 -14.90 19.91 -12.65
CA GLY A 424 -13.76 20.58 -12.02
C GLY A 424 -13.31 19.84 -10.76
N LEU A 425 -14.25 19.48 -9.87
CA LEU A 425 -13.98 18.70 -8.66
C LEU A 425 -13.36 17.34 -8.99
N ARG A 426 -13.87 16.60 -9.99
CA ARG A 426 -13.26 15.33 -10.42
C ARG A 426 -11.80 15.51 -10.87
N ARG A 427 -11.49 16.60 -11.58
CA ARG A 427 -10.11 16.92 -12.01
C ARG A 427 -9.24 17.32 -10.83
N ALA A 428 -9.76 18.15 -9.93
CA ALA A 428 -9.08 18.66 -8.75
C ALA A 428 -8.76 17.55 -7.72
N LEU A 429 -9.62 16.53 -7.62
CA LEU A 429 -9.36 15.35 -6.79
C LEU A 429 -8.31 14.42 -7.42
N ARG A 430 -8.25 14.35 -8.76
CA ARG A 430 -7.26 13.53 -9.47
C ARG A 430 -5.86 14.12 -9.36
N ASN A 431 -5.73 15.45 -9.44
CA ASN A 431 -4.44 16.11 -9.28
C ASN A 431 -4.13 16.43 -7.80
N GLY A 432 -5.03 16.22 -6.84
CA GLY A 432 -4.78 16.52 -5.43
C GLY A 432 -4.67 18.02 -5.11
N SER A 433 -5.27 18.90 -5.94
CA SER A 433 -5.37 20.34 -5.65
C SER A 433 -6.52 20.67 -4.69
N VAL A 434 -7.51 19.80 -4.61
CA VAL A 434 -8.61 19.86 -3.65
C VAL A 434 -8.66 18.55 -2.88
N TRP A 435 -8.82 18.63 -1.56
CA TRP A 435 -8.84 17.48 -0.67
C TRP A 435 -9.87 17.62 0.46
N ILE A 436 -10.00 16.57 1.26
CA ILE A 436 -10.73 16.61 2.54
C ILE A 436 -9.76 16.13 3.61
N GLU A 437 -9.62 16.90 4.69
CA GLU A 437 -8.62 16.67 5.75
C GLU A 437 -8.74 15.27 6.38
N HIS A 438 -9.97 14.80 6.57
CA HIS A 438 -10.25 13.47 7.10
C HIS A 438 -10.36 12.40 5.99
N SER A 439 -9.54 12.48 4.94
CA SER A 439 -9.34 11.39 3.96
C SER A 439 -8.08 10.59 4.31
N LEU A 440 -7.91 9.34 3.86
CA LEU A 440 -6.61 8.63 3.86
C LEU A 440 -5.83 8.91 2.58
N SER A 441 -6.50 8.82 1.42
CA SER A 441 -5.86 8.86 0.10
C SER A 441 -5.89 10.24 -0.57
N PHE A 442 -6.91 11.04 -0.28
CA PHE A 442 -7.14 12.37 -0.88
C PHE A 442 -6.82 13.45 0.15
N ARG A 443 -5.53 13.58 0.49
CA ARG A 443 -5.00 14.56 1.45
C ARG A 443 -4.25 15.68 0.73
N SER A 444 -3.93 16.74 1.47
CA SER A 444 -2.95 17.72 1.00
C SER A 444 -1.65 17.00 0.63
N ARG A 445 -1.07 17.37 -0.51
CA ARG A 445 0.25 16.87 -0.93
C ARG A 445 1.33 17.22 0.09
N GLU A 446 1.16 18.33 0.82
CA GLU A 446 2.09 18.78 1.86
C GLU A 446 2.21 17.75 3.00
N GLN A 447 1.14 16.99 3.29
CA GLN A 447 1.16 15.94 4.33
C GLN A 447 1.93 14.69 3.93
N LEU A 448 2.31 14.54 2.65
CA LEU A 448 3.18 13.45 2.20
C LEU A 448 4.65 13.76 2.51
N PHE A 449 4.98 15.01 2.81
CA PHE A 449 6.34 15.44 3.12
C PHE A 449 6.57 15.52 4.63
N ILE A 450 7.84 15.41 5.04
CA ILE A 450 8.24 15.72 6.40
C ILE A 450 8.01 17.22 6.62
N PRO A 451 7.30 17.65 7.69
CA PRO A 451 7.06 19.07 7.95
C PRO A 451 8.37 19.86 7.96
N GLU A 452 8.37 21.06 7.39
CA GLU A 452 9.59 21.87 7.17
C GLU A 452 10.40 22.09 8.46
N GLN A 453 9.70 22.37 9.57
CA GLN A 453 10.32 22.54 10.89
C GLN A 453 11.06 21.28 11.36
N ARG A 454 10.46 20.10 11.11
CA ARG A 454 11.04 18.82 11.47
C ARG A 454 12.19 18.46 10.53
N TRP A 455 12.01 18.71 9.23
CA TRP A 455 13.04 18.48 8.21
C TRP A 455 14.30 19.30 8.49
N ALA A 456 14.15 20.57 8.89
CA ALA A 456 15.28 21.43 9.27
C ALA A 456 16.13 20.82 10.40
N THR A 457 15.51 20.10 11.33
CA THR A 457 16.19 19.49 12.48
C THR A 457 16.73 18.09 12.18
N GLU A 458 16.01 17.28 11.39
CA GLU A 458 16.30 15.85 11.20
C GLU A 458 17.00 15.50 9.88
N SER A 459 17.09 16.42 8.91
CA SER A 459 17.60 16.16 7.55
C SER A 459 18.97 15.46 7.53
N GLY A 460 19.94 15.93 8.31
CA GLY A 460 21.28 15.32 8.39
C GLY A 460 21.26 13.85 8.82
N ARG A 461 20.37 13.50 9.78
CA ARG A 461 20.16 12.11 10.21
C ARG A 461 19.55 11.27 9.09
N HIS A 462 18.61 11.82 8.32
CA HIS A 462 17.98 11.12 7.21
C HIS A 462 18.98 10.82 6.08
N TYR A 463 19.79 11.80 5.67
CA TYR A 463 20.83 11.59 4.65
C TYR A 463 21.84 10.51 5.08
N SER A 464 22.33 10.57 6.31
CA SER A 464 23.26 9.57 6.85
C SER A 464 22.64 8.17 6.87
N ARG A 465 21.37 8.04 7.27
CA ARG A 465 20.68 6.75 7.32
C ARG A 465 20.47 6.12 5.95
N LEU A 466 20.21 6.93 4.92
CA LEU A 466 20.02 6.47 3.55
C LEU A 466 21.34 6.33 2.78
N SER A 467 22.48 6.65 3.41
CA SER A 467 23.79 6.72 2.75
C SER A 467 23.77 7.65 1.52
N LEU A 468 22.97 8.72 1.60
CA LEU A 468 22.84 9.73 0.54
C LEU A 468 23.72 10.95 0.85
N PRO A 469 24.29 11.61 -0.17
CA PRO A 469 25.02 12.86 0.02
C PRO A 469 24.06 13.99 0.42
N SER A 470 24.57 14.96 1.18
CA SER A 470 23.79 16.13 1.64
C SER A 470 23.50 17.15 0.53
N SER A 471 24.22 17.06 -0.60
CA SER A 471 24.04 17.94 -1.76
C SER A 471 23.43 17.17 -2.94
N SER A 472 22.37 17.74 -3.54
CA SER A 472 21.75 17.21 -4.74
C SER A 472 22.72 17.10 -5.91
N ALA A 473 23.67 18.04 -6.04
CA ALA A 473 24.67 18.01 -7.10
C ALA A 473 25.60 16.79 -7.01
N GLN A 474 25.98 16.38 -5.79
CA GLN A 474 26.82 15.19 -5.57
C GLN A 474 26.07 13.89 -5.90
N PHE A 475 24.76 13.84 -5.65
CA PHE A 475 23.92 12.71 -6.04
C PHE A 475 23.71 12.66 -7.56
N LEU A 476 23.46 13.80 -8.20
CA LEU A 476 23.14 13.88 -9.63
C LEU A 476 24.35 13.62 -10.52
N ALA A 477 25.57 14.00 -10.12
CA ALA A 477 26.77 13.82 -10.93
C ALA A 477 26.94 12.37 -11.49
N PRO A 478 26.95 11.31 -10.67
CA PRO A 478 27.07 9.93 -11.17
C PRO A 478 25.86 9.47 -12.00
N VAL A 479 24.65 9.95 -11.67
CA VAL A 479 23.43 9.62 -12.44
C VAL A 479 23.48 10.23 -13.84
N LEU A 480 23.93 11.50 -13.94
CA LEU A 480 24.10 12.20 -15.21
C LEU A 480 25.22 11.58 -16.05
N GLU A 481 26.32 11.12 -15.45
CA GLU A 481 27.35 10.38 -16.18
C GLU A 481 26.82 9.06 -16.73
N ARG A 482 26.06 8.30 -15.92
CA ARG A 482 25.43 7.05 -16.36
C ARG A 482 24.41 7.30 -17.49
N LEU A 483 23.63 8.39 -17.40
CA LEU A 483 22.71 8.79 -18.45
C LEU A 483 23.45 9.16 -19.74
N LYS A 484 24.51 9.96 -19.65
CA LYS A 484 25.35 10.31 -20.82
C LYS A 484 25.94 9.08 -21.48
N SER A 485 26.50 8.16 -20.70
CA SER A 485 27.05 6.88 -21.20
C SER A 485 25.96 6.00 -21.83
N GLY A 486 24.76 5.96 -21.23
CA GLY A 486 23.60 5.25 -21.78
C GLY A 486 23.14 5.84 -23.11
N LEU A 487 23.02 7.17 -23.21
CA LEU A 487 22.66 7.87 -24.45
C LEU A 487 23.69 7.65 -25.55
N GLN A 488 24.98 7.69 -25.22
CA GLN A 488 26.06 7.36 -26.16
C GLN A 488 25.96 5.91 -26.66
N SER A 489 25.67 4.97 -25.76
CA SER A 489 25.45 3.56 -26.13
C SER A 489 24.24 3.38 -27.05
N VAL A 490 23.14 4.08 -26.78
CA VAL A 490 21.92 4.05 -27.62
C VAL A 490 22.20 4.66 -29.00
N ALA A 491 22.90 5.79 -29.06
CA ALA A 491 23.30 6.42 -30.32
C ALA A 491 24.18 5.48 -31.16
N ALA A 492 25.20 4.87 -30.55
CA ALA A 492 26.07 3.90 -31.21
C ALA A 492 25.30 2.66 -31.69
N ALA A 493 24.32 2.17 -30.92
CA ALA A 493 23.49 1.03 -31.31
C ALA A 493 22.54 1.36 -32.48
N ALA A 494 22.04 2.60 -32.54
CA ALA A 494 21.23 3.09 -33.64
C ALA A 494 22.05 3.26 -34.92
N GLU A 495 23.25 3.85 -34.83
CA GLU A 495 24.20 3.96 -35.94
C GLU A 495 24.61 2.58 -36.49
N ALA A 496 24.79 1.60 -35.60
CA ALA A 496 25.09 0.21 -35.97
C ALA A 496 23.87 -0.58 -36.52
N GLY A 497 22.69 0.04 -36.62
CA GLY A 497 21.46 -0.59 -37.13
C GLY A 497 20.86 -1.67 -36.22
N LYS A 498 21.32 -1.80 -34.97
CA LYS A 498 20.81 -2.78 -33.99
C LYS A 498 19.49 -2.33 -33.35
N LEU A 499 19.20 -1.04 -33.41
CA LEU A 499 18.06 -0.37 -32.81
C LEU A 499 17.51 0.65 -33.81
N ARG A 500 16.19 0.73 -33.95
CA ARG A 500 15.53 1.73 -34.80
C ARG A 500 14.74 2.69 -33.93
N ILE A 501 14.88 3.98 -34.19
CA ILE A 501 14.22 5.06 -33.45
C ILE A 501 13.34 5.82 -34.46
N ASP A 502 12.03 5.83 -34.25
CA ASP A 502 11.08 6.74 -34.91
C ASP A 502 10.31 7.54 -33.85
N ASP A 503 8.97 7.52 -33.85
CA ASP A 503 8.18 8.04 -32.73
C ASP A 503 8.30 7.12 -31.48
N ASP A 504 8.69 5.86 -31.69
CA ASP A 504 8.93 4.84 -30.66
C ASP A 504 10.32 4.18 -30.80
N LEU A 505 10.71 3.42 -29.76
CA LEU A 505 11.96 2.65 -29.72
C LEU A 505 11.71 1.20 -30.17
N HIS A 506 12.25 0.83 -31.34
CA HIS A 506 12.10 -0.52 -31.89
C HIS A 506 13.40 -1.33 -31.70
N LEU A 507 13.32 -2.35 -30.85
CA LEU A 507 14.34 -3.39 -30.71
C LEU A 507 13.92 -4.59 -31.57
N LYS A 508 14.81 -5.09 -32.43
CA LYS A 508 14.57 -6.39 -33.09
C LYS A 508 14.51 -7.44 -31.97
N ALA A 509 13.40 -8.18 -31.90
CA ALA A 509 13.29 -9.29 -30.94
C ALA A 509 14.48 -10.24 -31.13
N LEU A 510 15.13 -10.62 -30.03
CA LEU A 510 16.17 -11.63 -30.07
C LEU A 510 15.52 -12.92 -30.60
N GLU A 511 16.11 -13.49 -31.64
CA GLU A 511 15.75 -14.84 -32.08
C GLU A 511 16.11 -15.79 -30.93
N ALA A 512 15.21 -16.70 -30.58
CA ALA A 512 15.49 -17.70 -29.57
C ALA A 512 16.68 -18.53 -30.06
N GLU A 513 17.74 -18.59 -29.26
CA GLU A 513 18.87 -19.46 -29.54
C GLU A 513 18.38 -20.92 -29.54
N ASP A 514 18.91 -21.72 -30.47
CA ASP A 514 18.66 -23.16 -30.46
C ASP A 514 19.20 -23.74 -29.13
N GLU A 515 18.34 -24.43 -28.36
CA GLU A 515 18.78 -25.06 -27.11
C GLU A 515 19.78 -26.19 -27.42
N ASP A 516 20.99 -26.08 -26.85
CA ASP A 516 22.01 -27.12 -26.97
C ASP A 516 21.46 -28.49 -26.47
N PRO A 517 21.57 -29.57 -27.27
CA PRO A 517 21.17 -30.91 -26.86
C PRO A 517 21.73 -31.35 -25.50
N GLU A 518 22.93 -30.91 -25.11
CA GLU A 518 23.51 -31.20 -23.80
C GLU A 518 22.75 -30.50 -22.66
N VAL A 519 22.25 -29.28 -22.88
CA VAL A 519 21.40 -28.57 -21.90
C VAL A 519 20.08 -29.29 -21.72
N ILE A 520 19.49 -29.80 -22.80
CA ILE A 520 18.25 -30.60 -22.75
C ILE A 520 18.49 -31.87 -21.94
N LYS A 521 19.57 -32.60 -22.21
CA LYS A 521 19.94 -33.81 -21.44
C LYS A 521 20.19 -33.49 -19.96
N LEU A 522 20.90 -32.40 -19.67
CA LEU A 522 21.17 -31.97 -18.29
C LEU A 522 19.88 -31.59 -17.57
N ARG A 523 18.99 -30.82 -18.20
CA ARG A 523 17.68 -30.45 -17.66
C ARG A 523 16.83 -31.69 -17.37
N ALA A 524 16.80 -32.65 -18.30
CA ALA A 524 16.10 -33.92 -18.09
C ALA A 524 16.70 -34.72 -16.92
N SER A 525 18.03 -34.77 -16.81
CA SER A 525 18.73 -35.44 -15.71
C SER A 525 18.46 -34.77 -14.35
N LEU A 526 18.44 -33.43 -14.31
CA LEU A 526 18.09 -32.66 -13.11
C LEU A 526 16.63 -32.89 -12.71
N ASN A 527 15.69 -32.82 -13.66
CA ASN A 527 14.28 -33.08 -13.41
C ASN A 527 14.05 -34.51 -12.90
N HIS A 528 14.74 -35.50 -13.48
CA HIS A 528 14.67 -36.88 -13.02
C HIS A 528 15.20 -37.06 -11.59
N ARG A 529 16.30 -36.38 -11.25
CA ARG A 529 16.89 -36.42 -9.91
C ARG A 529 16.03 -35.70 -8.85
N ILE A 530 15.40 -34.59 -9.21
CA ILE A 530 14.48 -33.87 -8.33
C ILE A 530 13.21 -34.70 -8.08
N GLY A 531 12.68 -35.32 -9.15
CA GLY A 531 11.49 -36.16 -9.09
C GLY A 531 10.18 -35.36 -8.99
N GLU A 532 9.07 -36.07 -8.87
CA GLU A 532 7.77 -35.46 -8.59
C GLU A 532 7.66 -35.14 -7.09
N ALA A 533 7.28 -33.90 -6.76
CA ALA A 533 7.04 -33.47 -5.39
C ALA A 533 5.60 -33.00 -5.25
N GLN A 534 4.92 -33.41 -4.18
CA GLN A 534 3.58 -32.92 -3.91
C GLN A 534 3.65 -31.51 -3.30
N LEU A 535 2.79 -30.60 -3.75
CA LEU A 535 2.73 -29.22 -3.22
C LEU A 535 2.63 -29.15 -1.68
N PRO A 536 1.82 -29.99 -0.99
CA PRO A 536 1.77 -29.99 0.48
C PRO A 536 3.12 -30.31 1.14
N GLU A 537 3.91 -31.22 0.57
CA GLU A 537 5.24 -31.57 1.08
C GLU A 537 6.21 -30.41 0.94
N LEU A 538 6.16 -29.70 -0.20
CA LEU A 538 6.96 -28.49 -0.41
C LEU A 538 6.58 -27.38 0.58
N ILE A 539 5.28 -27.16 0.81
CA ILE A 539 4.79 -26.17 1.79
C ILE A 539 5.33 -26.50 3.19
N LEU A 540 5.26 -27.77 3.61
CA LEU A 540 5.77 -28.23 4.91
C LEU A 540 7.29 -28.08 5.02
N ALA A 541 8.03 -28.47 3.98
CA ALA A 541 9.49 -28.39 3.95
C ALA A 541 9.98 -26.94 4.00
N ILE A 542 9.34 -26.05 3.24
CA ILE A 542 9.65 -24.61 3.26
C ILE A 542 9.29 -24.01 4.62
N ASP A 543 8.13 -24.35 5.21
CA ASP A 543 7.78 -23.83 6.53
C ASP A 543 8.75 -24.30 7.62
N ALA A 544 9.27 -25.52 7.53
CA ALA A 544 10.25 -26.03 8.48
C ALA A 544 11.54 -25.17 8.50
N GLN A 545 11.93 -24.60 7.34
CA GLN A 545 13.11 -23.74 7.18
C GLN A 545 12.81 -22.26 7.48
N VAL A 546 11.71 -21.74 6.94
CA VAL A 546 11.39 -20.31 6.92
C VAL A 546 10.51 -19.89 8.10
N ARG A 547 9.68 -20.81 8.60
CA ARG A 547 8.66 -20.56 9.64
C ARG A 547 7.67 -19.46 9.23
N PHE A 548 7.27 -19.45 7.97
CA PHE A 548 6.29 -18.47 7.47
C PHE A 548 4.95 -18.62 8.19
N SER A 549 4.60 -19.82 8.68
CA SER A 549 3.40 -20.06 9.48
C SER A 549 3.44 -19.29 10.81
N TRP A 550 4.62 -19.10 11.40
CA TRP A 550 4.79 -18.34 12.64
C TRP A 550 4.59 -16.85 12.38
N ILE A 551 5.03 -16.36 11.22
CA ILE A 551 4.83 -14.97 10.77
C ILE A 551 3.33 -14.72 10.55
N MET A 552 2.65 -15.64 9.87
CA MET A 552 1.20 -15.56 9.61
C MET A 552 0.38 -15.55 10.91
N LEU A 553 0.74 -16.40 11.88
CA LEU A 553 0.10 -16.42 13.20
C LEU A 553 0.56 -15.25 14.08
N GLY A 554 1.74 -14.69 13.80
CA GLY A 554 2.45 -13.71 14.63
C GLY A 554 2.96 -14.29 15.95
N ARG A 555 3.08 -15.63 16.02
CA ARG A 555 3.53 -16.43 17.15
C ARG A 555 3.79 -17.88 16.71
N GLU A 556 4.44 -18.65 17.57
CA GLU A 556 4.53 -20.10 17.39
C GLU A 556 3.13 -20.76 17.42
N PRO A 557 2.85 -21.72 16.49
CA PRO A 557 1.65 -22.55 16.52
C PRO A 557 1.58 -23.36 17.82
N ARG A 558 0.38 -23.45 18.41
CA ARG A 558 0.16 -24.20 19.66
C ARG A 558 -0.15 -25.67 19.44
N SER A 559 -0.58 -26.02 18.24
CA SER A 559 -0.96 -27.37 17.86
C SER A 559 -0.67 -27.63 16.38
N PRO A 560 -0.55 -28.90 15.98
CA PRO A 560 -0.51 -29.29 14.57
C PRO A 560 -1.73 -28.78 13.78
N ASP A 561 -2.91 -28.72 14.41
CA ASP A 561 -4.12 -28.22 13.76
C ASP A 561 -4.00 -26.74 13.37
N GLU A 562 -3.34 -25.91 14.19
CA GLU A 562 -3.11 -24.50 13.82
C GLU A 562 -2.18 -24.37 12.61
N LEU A 563 -1.20 -25.26 12.46
CA LEU A 563 -0.34 -25.32 11.27
C LEU A 563 -1.16 -25.70 10.03
N LEU A 564 -1.95 -26.78 10.13
CA LEU A 564 -2.84 -27.21 9.05
C LEU A 564 -3.84 -26.11 8.68
N MET A 565 -4.36 -25.37 9.66
CA MET A 565 -5.24 -24.22 9.42
C MET A 565 -4.53 -23.17 8.56
N VAL A 566 -3.29 -22.77 8.90
CA VAL A 566 -2.54 -21.79 8.09
C VAL A 566 -2.38 -22.26 6.65
N TYR A 567 -1.97 -23.52 6.44
CA TYR A 567 -1.81 -24.07 5.09
C TYR A 567 -3.14 -24.13 4.34
N ALA A 568 -4.21 -24.58 4.99
CA ALA A 568 -5.56 -24.60 4.42
C ALA A 568 -6.05 -23.21 4.04
N GLY A 569 -5.76 -22.19 4.87
CA GLY A 569 -6.12 -20.80 4.59
C GLY A 569 -5.40 -20.24 3.36
N ILE A 570 -4.10 -20.55 3.20
CA ILE A 570 -3.32 -20.15 2.02
C ILE A 570 -3.82 -20.88 0.77
N LEU A 571 -4.00 -22.20 0.85
CA LEU A 571 -4.52 -23.00 -0.26
C LEU A 571 -5.92 -22.54 -0.68
N ALA A 572 -6.83 -22.29 0.26
CA ALA A 572 -8.17 -21.80 -0.04
C ALA A 572 -8.16 -20.49 -0.85
N HIS A 573 -7.28 -19.56 -0.50
CA HIS A 573 -7.11 -18.31 -1.27
C HIS A 573 -6.40 -18.54 -2.62
N GLY A 574 -5.46 -19.49 -2.67
CA GLY A 574 -4.68 -19.79 -3.88
C GLY A 574 -5.38 -20.65 -4.93
N THR A 575 -6.35 -21.49 -4.55
CA THR A 575 -6.97 -22.48 -5.45
C THR A 575 -8.45 -22.25 -5.72
N ALA A 576 -8.98 -21.05 -5.46
CA ALA A 576 -10.39 -20.68 -5.62
C ALA A 576 -11.40 -21.64 -4.92
N LEU A 577 -10.93 -22.41 -3.92
CA LEU A 577 -11.75 -23.36 -3.18
C LEU A 577 -12.48 -22.66 -2.02
N SER A 578 -13.74 -23.04 -1.79
CA SER A 578 -14.47 -22.63 -0.60
C SER A 578 -13.94 -23.35 0.65
N ALA A 579 -14.15 -22.75 1.82
CA ALA A 579 -13.80 -23.39 3.09
C ALA A 579 -14.47 -24.76 3.31
N ALA A 580 -15.63 -25.01 2.69
CA ALA A 580 -16.30 -26.30 2.75
C ALA A 580 -15.62 -27.34 1.86
N GLU A 581 -15.14 -26.94 0.67
CA GLU A 581 -14.38 -27.81 -0.22
C GLU A 581 -13.01 -28.14 0.36
N CYS A 582 -12.29 -27.14 0.91
CA CYS A 582 -11.03 -27.39 1.61
C CYS A 582 -11.21 -28.32 2.81
N ALA A 583 -12.32 -28.23 3.56
CA ALA A 583 -12.60 -29.13 4.69
C ALA A 583 -12.82 -30.58 4.24
N ARG A 584 -13.35 -30.82 3.03
CA ARG A 584 -13.45 -32.16 2.46
C ARG A 584 -12.08 -32.75 2.10
N MET A 585 -11.13 -31.89 1.71
CA MET A 585 -9.76 -32.29 1.38
C MET A 585 -8.87 -32.49 2.62
N ILE A 586 -9.15 -31.77 3.71
CA ILE A 586 -8.39 -31.80 4.97
C ILE A 586 -9.36 -32.20 6.10
N PRO A 587 -9.67 -33.50 6.25
CA PRO A 587 -10.75 -33.96 7.14
C PRO A 587 -10.52 -33.67 8.62
N GLN A 588 -9.28 -33.37 9.02
CA GLN A 588 -8.95 -32.94 10.40
C GLN A 588 -9.50 -31.54 10.73
N LEU A 589 -9.84 -30.73 9.71
CA LEU A 589 -10.28 -29.35 9.89
C LEU A 589 -11.75 -29.17 9.55
N SER A 590 -12.47 -28.47 10.44
CA SER A 590 -13.84 -28.04 10.15
C SER A 590 -13.87 -26.84 9.18
N ALA A 591 -14.97 -26.68 8.44
CA ALA A 591 -15.15 -25.53 7.55
C ALA A 591 -15.15 -24.19 8.31
N SER A 592 -15.55 -24.16 9.59
CA SER A 592 -15.43 -22.96 10.44
C SER A 592 -13.99 -22.63 10.78
N SER A 593 -13.18 -23.64 11.10
CA SER A 593 -11.73 -23.49 11.32
C SER A 593 -11.04 -22.94 10.07
N ILE A 594 -11.35 -23.46 8.89
CA ILE A 594 -10.76 -22.97 7.64
C ILE A 594 -11.20 -21.53 7.34
N ARG A 595 -12.47 -21.18 7.56
CA ARG A 595 -12.91 -19.76 7.43
C ARG A 595 -12.15 -18.83 8.38
N GLN A 596 -11.84 -19.28 9.59
CA GLN A 596 -11.01 -18.52 10.51
C GLN A 596 -9.58 -18.37 9.97
N ALA A 597 -9.00 -19.44 9.41
CA ALA A 597 -7.66 -19.39 8.84
C ALA A 597 -7.55 -18.51 7.59
N MET A 598 -8.56 -18.54 6.71
CA MET A 598 -8.66 -17.62 5.57
C MET A 598 -8.65 -16.15 6.03
N ARG A 599 -9.21 -15.83 7.20
CA ARG A 599 -9.14 -14.47 7.77
C ARG A 599 -7.74 -14.10 8.26
N TRP A 600 -6.94 -15.07 8.71
CA TRP A 600 -5.53 -14.82 9.06
C TRP A 600 -4.73 -14.48 7.80
N ALA A 601 -4.93 -15.24 6.73
CA ALA A 601 -4.27 -15.00 5.45
C ALA A 601 -4.74 -13.72 4.72
N ALA A 602 -5.90 -13.18 5.09
CA ALA A 602 -6.37 -11.89 4.57
C ALA A 602 -5.64 -10.66 5.17
N ASP A 603 -4.74 -10.85 6.14
CA ASP A 603 -3.88 -9.77 6.61
C ASP A 603 -2.69 -9.58 5.65
N GLU A 604 -2.89 -8.69 4.67
CA GLU A 604 -1.91 -8.32 3.63
C GLU A 604 -0.49 -8.09 4.17
N ARG A 605 -0.38 -7.48 5.37
CA ARG A 605 0.92 -7.20 5.98
C ARG A 605 1.65 -8.49 6.36
N ARG A 606 0.95 -9.40 7.03
CA ARG A 606 1.54 -10.67 7.49
C ARG A 606 1.82 -11.60 6.32
N LEU A 607 0.93 -11.62 5.34
CA LEU A 607 1.13 -12.37 4.11
C LEU A 607 2.36 -11.84 3.35
N GLY A 608 2.47 -10.52 3.18
CA GLY A 608 3.62 -9.89 2.53
C GLY A 608 4.95 -10.21 3.21
N GLU A 609 4.99 -10.21 4.55
CA GLU A 609 6.19 -10.58 5.30
C GLU A 609 6.51 -12.07 5.24
N ALA A 610 5.50 -12.93 5.26
CA ALA A 610 5.67 -14.35 5.04
C ALA A 610 6.24 -14.62 3.64
N CYS A 611 5.72 -13.95 2.61
CA CYS A 611 6.25 -14.02 1.25
C CYS A 611 7.70 -13.51 1.17
N ALA A 612 8.02 -12.38 1.81
CA ALA A 612 9.38 -11.84 1.85
C ALA A 612 10.36 -12.82 2.52
N ALA A 613 9.96 -13.47 3.62
CA ALA A 613 10.80 -14.47 4.29
C ALA A 613 11.08 -15.69 3.41
N VAL A 614 10.08 -16.14 2.63
CA VAL A 614 10.25 -17.24 1.65
C VAL A 614 11.17 -16.81 0.51
N LEU A 615 11.01 -15.58 0.01
CA LEU A 615 11.87 -15.02 -1.04
C LEU A 615 13.33 -14.90 -0.57
N ASP A 616 13.56 -14.36 0.62
CA ASP A 616 14.88 -14.25 1.24
C ASP A 616 15.54 -15.64 1.37
N PHE A 617 14.76 -16.66 1.74
CA PHE A 617 15.26 -18.02 1.81
C PHE A 617 15.66 -18.56 0.44
N MET A 618 14.81 -18.35 -0.58
CA MET A 618 15.11 -18.74 -1.96
C MET A 618 16.40 -18.09 -2.47
N HIS A 619 16.58 -16.78 -2.22
CA HIS A 619 17.76 -16.02 -2.65
C HIS A 619 19.05 -16.36 -1.89
N ARG A 620 18.97 -17.09 -0.76
CA ARG A 620 20.17 -17.63 -0.08
C ARG A 620 20.82 -18.79 -0.83
N HIS A 621 20.09 -19.45 -1.74
CA HIS A 621 20.66 -20.54 -2.52
C HIS A 621 21.58 -19.98 -3.61
N PRO A 622 22.83 -20.48 -3.74
CA PRO A 622 23.78 -19.97 -4.74
C PRO A 622 23.26 -19.99 -6.18
N ILE A 623 22.42 -20.97 -6.51
CA ILE A 623 21.79 -21.09 -7.83
C ILE A 623 20.86 -19.90 -8.17
N ALA A 624 20.30 -19.21 -7.17
CA ALA A 624 19.46 -18.05 -7.42
C ALA A 624 20.26 -16.88 -8.03
N ALA A 625 21.55 -16.77 -7.70
CA ALA A 625 22.43 -15.76 -8.27
C ALA A 625 22.76 -15.99 -9.75
N THR A 626 22.57 -17.22 -10.26
CA THR A 626 22.79 -17.53 -11.69
C THR A 626 21.59 -17.23 -12.57
N TRP A 627 20.40 -17.01 -11.97
CA TRP A 627 19.18 -16.77 -12.75
C TRP A 627 19.05 -15.32 -13.23
N GLY A 628 19.67 -14.36 -12.55
CA GLY A 628 19.54 -12.94 -12.88
C GLY A 628 20.22 -12.01 -11.88
N ARG A 629 20.11 -10.70 -12.13
CA ARG A 629 20.61 -9.65 -11.24
C ARG A 629 19.61 -9.38 -10.11
N ASP A 630 20.11 -8.82 -9.00
CA ASP A 630 19.26 -8.45 -7.85
C ASP A 630 18.58 -7.09 -7.99
N ASP A 631 19.05 -6.25 -8.90
CA ASP A 631 18.55 -4.88 -9.10
C ASP A 631 17.47 -4.76 -10.18
N LEU A 632 17.09 -5.87 -10.82
CA LEU A 632 16.07 -5.91 -11.86
C LEU A 632 14.84 -6.71 -11.43
N ALA A 633 13.68 -6.21 -11.85
CA ALA A 633 12.39 -6.84 -11.68
C ALA A 633 11.54 -6.64 -12.92
N SER A 634 10.76 -7.66 -13.27
CA SER A 634 9.73 -7.57 -14.29
C SER A 634 8.35 -7.52 -13.63
N SER A 635 7.38 -6.96 -14.34
CA SER A 635 6.00 -7.01 -13.91
C SER A 635 5.08 -7.22 -15.09
N ASP A 636 4.12 -8.13 -14.90
CA ASP A 636 3.05 -8.37 -15.86
C ASP A 636 1.71 -8.30 -15.15
N MET A 637 0.69 -7.82 -15.86
CA MET A 637 -0.67 -7.70 -15.35
C MET A 637 -1.45 -8.97 -15.65
N MET A 638 -1.97 -9.62 -14.61
CA MET A 638 -2.91 -10.71 -14.73
C MET A 638 -4.33 -10.27 -14.39
N SER A 639 -5.33 -10.74 -15.14
CA SER A 639 -6.73 -10.55 -14.78
C SER A 639 -7.27 -11.72 -13.95
N MET A 640 -7.79 -11.41 -12.77
CA MET A 640 -8.43 -12.36 -11.87
C MET A 640 -9.95 -12.14 -11.88
N GLU A 641 -10.70 -13.18 -12.23
CA GLU A 641 -12.17 -13.13 -12.21
C GLU A 641 -12.67 -12.87 -10.79
N THR A 642 -13.65 -11.98 -10.67
CA THR A 642 -14.20 -11.60 -9.38
C THR A 642 -15.68 -11.26 -9.48
N SER A 643 -16.39 -11.30 -8.36
CA SER A 643 -17.81 -10.94 -8.36
C SER A 643 -18.05 -9.50 -8.84
N LYS A 644 -19.09 -9.27 -9.65
CA LYS A 644 -19.61 -7.92 -9.99
C LYS A 644 -19.91 -7.05 -8.77
N ARG A 645 -20.05 -7.65 -7.58
CA ARG A 645 -20.29 -6.96 -6.30
C ARG A 645 -19.01 -6.33 -5.73
N VAL A 646 -17.84 -6.79 -6.15
CA VAL A 646 -16.57 -6.19 -5.72
C VAL A 646 -16.44 -4.84 -6.40
N TRP A 647 -16.24 -3.81 -5.59
CA TRP A 647 -16.12 -2.43 -6.04
C TRP A 647 -15.11 -2.27 -7.18
N GLN A 648 -13.93 -2.89 -7.11
CA GLN A 648 -12.86 -2.71 -8.11
C GLN A 648 -13.08 -3.48 -9.42
N ALA A 649 -14.07 -4.38 -9.49
CA ALA A 649 -14.28 -5.24 -10.66
C ALA A 649 -14.60 -4.44 -11.94
N ARG A 650 -14.06 -4.90 -13.07
CA ARG A 650 -14.25 -4.35 -14.43
C ARG A 650 -14.45 -5.48 -15.40
N VAL A 651 -15.15 -5.24 -16.50
CA VAL A 651 -15.27 -6.26 -17.55
C VAL A 651 -13.90 -6.37 -18.21
N ASP A 652 -13.30 -7.56 -18.13
CA ASP A 652 -12.08 -7.90 -18.86
C ASP A 652 -12.39 -7.86 -20.36
N PRO A 653 -11.66 -7.07 -21.17
CA PRO A 653 -11.92 -6.98 -22.61
C PRO A 653 -11.72 -8.31 -23.34
N ARG A 654 -10.84 -9.19 -22.85
CA ARG A 654 -10.55 -10.49 -23.46
C ARG A 654 -11.56 -11.55 -23.03
N ARG A 655 -11.82 -11.65 -21.72
CA ARG A 655 -12.68 -12.71 -21.16
C ARG A 655 -14.17 -12.35 -21.07
N GLN A 656 -14.50 -11.07 -21.18
CA GLN A 656 -15.86 -10.53 -20.97
C GLN A 656 -16.47 -10.87 -19.59
N THR A 657 -15.64 -11.34 -18.65
CA THR A 657 -16.02 -11.59 -17.26
C THR A 657 -15.62 -10.41 -16.38
N PRO A 658 -16.34 -10.16 -15.27
CA PRO A 658 -15.93 -9.16 -14.30
C PRO A 658 -14.67 -9.63 -13.59
N SER A 659 -13.60 -8.84 -13.68
CA SER A 659 -12.28 -9.19 -13.20
C SER A 659 -11.60 -7.96 -12.58
N VAL A 660 -10.54 -8.21 -11.82
CA VAL A 660 -9.64 -7.19 -11.29
C VAL A 660 -8.24 -7.49 -11.81
N GLY A 661 -7.46 -6.45 -12.09
CA GLY A 661 -6.07 -6.62 -12.52
C GLY A 661 -5.17 -6.80 -11.31
N ILE A 662 -4.17 -7.66 -11.42
CA ILE A 662 -3.13 -7.87 -10.43
C ILE A 662 -1.81 -7.67 -11.14
N TYR A 663 -1.04 -6.66 -10.74
CA TYR A 663 0.36 -6.52 -11.11
C TYR A 663 1.21 -7.35 -10.18
N THR A 664 1.89 -8.35 -10.72
CA THR A 664 2.82 -9.17 -9.96
C THR A 664 4.22 -8.71 -10.30
N HIS A 665 5.02 -8.34 -9.30
CA HIS A 665 6.43 -7.98 -9.48
C HIS A 665 7.31 -9.18 -9.18
N VAL A 666 8.04 -9.63 -10.21
CA VAL A 666 8.91 -10.80 -10.17
C VAL A 666 10.35 -10.31 -10.25
N SER A 667 11.20 -10.72 -9.32
CA SER A 667 12.64 -10.42 -9.39
C SER A 667 13.25 -11.16 -10.59
N GLU A 668 14.31 -10.60 -11.19
CA GLU A 668 15.08 -11.32 -12.23
C GLU A 668 15.72 -12.61 -11.68
N ARG A 669 16.02 -12.65 -10.37
CA ARG A 669 16.38 -13.90 -9.64
C ARG A 669 15.16 -14.77 -9.31
N TRP A 670 14.08 -14.64 -10.07
CA TRP A 670 12.78 -15.26 -9.84
C TRP A 670 12.16 -14.92 -8.47
N GLY A 671 10.90 -15.32 -8.30
CA GLY A 671 10.12 -15.10 -7.08
C GLY A 671 9.36 -13.78 -7.07
N ILE A 672 8.18 -13.82 -6.46
CA ILE A 672 7.27 -12.68 -6.35
C ILE A 672 7.57 -11.95 -5.05
N PHE A 673 7.94 -10.68 -5.13
CA PHE A 673 8.23 -9.86 -3.93
C PHE A 673 7.11 -8.87 -3.60
N CYS A 674 6.31 -8.49 -4.59
CA CYS A 674 5.20 -7.57 -4.43
C CYS A 674 4.07 -7.90 -5.41
N SER A 675 2.83 -7.72 -4.97
CA SER A 675 1.67 -7.72 -5.86
C SER A 675 0.75 -6.55 -5.54
N ALA A 676 0.23 -5.90 -6.58
CA ALA A 676 -0.63 -4.74 -6.47
C ALA A 676 -1.93 -4.96 -7.25
N THR A 677 -3.06 -4.77 -6.57
CA THR A 677 -4.38 -4.86 -7.18
C THR A 677 -4.70 -3.54 -7.89
N ILE A 678 -5.03 -3.61 -9.17
CA ILE A 678 -5.37 -2.44 -10.00
C ILE A 678 -6.72 -2.60 -10.70
N ILE A 679 -7.30 -1.46 -11.07
CA ILE A 679 -8.54 -1.40 -11.84
C ILE A 679 -8.20 -1.62 -13.32
N LEU A 680 -8.86 -2.58 -13.99
CA LEU A 680 -8.70 -2.75 -15.43
C LEU A 680 -9.22 -1.50 -16.17
N SER A 681 -8.34 -0.76 -16.82
CA SER A 681 -8.68 0.27 -17.81
C SER A 681 -8.51 -0.29 -19.21
N GLY A 682 -9.35 0.15 -20.15
CA GLY A 682 -9.29 -0.30 -21.56
C GLY A 682 -8.03 0.12 -22.31
N GLU A 683 -7.16 0.92 -21.69
CA GLU A 683 -5.83 1.29 -22.18
C GLU A 683 -4.80 0.83 -21.15
N LEU A 684 -3.85 0.01 -21.62
CA LEU A 684 -2.68 -0.47 -20.88
C LEU A 684 -1.89 0.75 -20.38
N THR A 685 -2.08 1.11 -19.11
CA THR A 685 -1.27 2.16 -18.48
C THR A 685 -0.04 1.47 -17.91
N ILE A 686 1.11 1.66 -18.53
CA ILE A 686 2.40 1.22 -17.97
C ILE A 686 2.64 2.06 -16.70
N VAL A 687 2.52 1.44 -15.53
CA VAL A 687 2.88 2.06 -14.27
C VAL A 687 4.35 1.74 -14.01
N LEU A 688 5.23 2.73 -14.21
CA LEU A 688 6.61 2.68 -13.72
C LEU A 688 6.57 2.79 -12.19
N ALA A 689 6.53 1.65 -11.50
CA ALA A 689 6.61 1.59 -10.04
C ALA A 689 8.08 1.69 -9.61
N GLY A 690 8.51 2.89 -9.22
CA GLY A 690 9.66 3.04 -8.31
C GLY A 690 9.26 2.48 -6.94
N GLY A 691 10.16 1.71 -6.32
CA GLY A 691 9.90 0.85 -5.15
C GLY A 691 9.55 1.51 -3.81
N GLU A 692 8.78 2.60 -3.81
CA GLU A 692 8.15 3.13 -2.60
C GLU A 692 6.62 3.07 -2.73
N GLU A 693 5.98 2.45 -1.73
CA GLU A 693 4.54 2.19 -1.56
C GLU A 693 3.60 3.15 -2.33
N SER A 694 3.27 2.82 -3.58
CA SER A 694 2.23 3.54 -4.31
C SER A 694 0.86 2.92 -4.05
N GLN A 695 0.15 3.45 -3.05
CA GLN A 695 -1.31 3.28 -2.90
C GLN A 695 -2.12 4.29 -3.74
N ALA A 696 -1.49 4.99 -4.69
CA ALA A 696 -2.14 6.02 -5.49
C ALA A 696 -2.41 5.55 -6.93
N ALA A 697 -3.43 4.70 -7.12
CA ALA A 697 -4.08 4.47 -8.43
C ALA A 697 -5.60 4.31 -8.30
#